data_AF-A0A3A5VUB5-F1
#
_entry.id   AF-A0A3A5VUB5-F1
#
_cell.length_a   1.000
_cell.length_b   1.000
_cell.length_c   1.000
_cell.angle_alpha   90.00
_cell.angle_beta   90.00
_cell.angle_gamma   90.00
#
_symmetry.space_group_name_H-M   'P 1'
#
loop_
_entity.id
_entity.type
_entity.pdbx_description
1 polymer ?
#
loop_
_entity_poly.entity_id
_entity_poly.type
_entity_poly.pdbx_seq_one_letter_code
_entity_poly.pdbx_strand_id
1 'polypeptide(L)'
;MKNRAICVGFCVLLLTTLSVSVASAQVSNDQQPSPENDTMYLWGDASLASGTCFTHFSPDETTELGFGEIDETENIDFSCSLTESLTQEMFLNPEGSISLSLGFLIQSTENSGEDLVLSFSKDSELLAQKEFSIPTYEDEQINWNIQVTENMSYWEEGTLPVLQVQFNKPGPTTVECLDPAKLIAGCEPKFRMYYSDNTAGLTVEGVFPILNASDPGALNPNQPVDDSEATALSVGEGDISILLFSPWFIGIFLFVGFITMRSERFQLGVVLEEESEEIEHIEQPSEGKTLQDSYRARVLTLCALYVAQGIPWGFITVTFVTFLAVEGVAAGELALLLTLGTLPWSLKFLWGPVIDRFQYPKMGRRRPWVLIAQFGMILSLSAMLFIPDPTSDLTVIATMFLIYNIFTSLQDVSTDALAVDVLKPNELEKVNSYMFTAKAVGGIIGGAGLGTIIGFVGIKGAIFLQIPILVIIMLVPLFMTERPGEKRFPWSEDSEIQLHEEVDEKRDIKDIISDVKTAFSLRSAQLGIGLSLVMSLSFFLIPVLPLLFVRELGWSEEQFNATKGGLILIVTMIGYMIGGQLGKQFGGKLVIIYSALAAAILNVIWGLTEPLWGSELFMMSIWCLHTTAWAMVAINTYSLMMKVTWGKVGGTQFTGYMAMMNLSAIIGYQLTDPFATRFDYPTLFLLAGLLETFVILVAVMIDPDETNRTLPDNNQLPQPQP
;
A
#
# COMPACT_ATOMS: atom_id res chain seq x y z
N MET A 1 -9.63 35.23 -19.74
CA MET A 1 -10.31 34.91 -18.47
C MET A 1 -11.13 33.61 -18.52
N LYS A 2 -11.87 33.31 -19.61
CA LYS A 2 -12.62 32.04 -19.77
C LYS A 2 -11.77 30.75 -19.72
N ASN A 3 -10.52 30.77 -20.20
CA ASN A 3 -9.65 29.58 -20.21
C ASN A 3 -8.95 29.29 -18.86
N ARG A 4 -8.88 30.26 -17.93
CA ARG A 4 -8.33 30.04 -16.59
C ARG A 4 -9.31 29.26 -15.69
N ALA A 5 -10.61 29.41 -15.91
CA ALA A 5 -11.65 28.70 -15.17
C ALA A 5 -11.73 27.20 -15.53
N ILE A 6 -11.26 26.80 -16.72
CA ILE A 6 -11.32 25.41 -17.19
C ILE A 6 -10.15 24.59 -16.61
N CYS A 7 -8.93 25.15 -16.55
CA CYS A 7 -7.80 24.48 -15.88
C CYS A 7 -7.98 24.40 -14.36
N VAL A 8 -8.52 25.44 -13.72
CA VAL A 8 -8.86 25.41 -12.28
C VAL A 8 -10.05 24.48 -12.03
N GLY A 9 -11.04 24.44 -12.93
CA GLY A 9 -12.17 23.51 -12.85
C GLY A 9 -11.75 22.03 -12.93
N PHE A 10 -10.75 21.69 -13.75
CA PHE A 10 -10.19 20.34 -13.82
C PHE A 10 -9.39 19.96 -12.57
N CYS A 11 -8.60 20.88 -12.01
CA CYS A 11 -7.87 20.62 -10.76
C CYS A 11 -8.79 20.49 -9.55
N VAL A 12 -9.90 21.26 -9.51
CA VAL A 12 -10.89 21.18 -8.42
C VAL A 12 -11.73 19.90 -8.51
N LEU A 13 -12.07 19.43 -9.72
CA LEU A 13 -12.77 18.14 -9.91
C LEU A 13 -11.93 16.94 -9.44
N LEU A 14 -10.60 17.00 -9.63
CA LEU A 14 -9.62 16.02 -9.12
C LEU A 14 -9.47 16.05 -7.59
N LEU A 15 -9.70 17.21 -6.95
CA LEU A 15 -9.62 17.37 -5.49
C LEU A 15 -10.93 17.02 -4.78
N THR A 16 -12.09 17.18 -5.42
CA THR A 16 -13.41 16.93 -4.79
C THR A 16 -13.81 15.45 -4.75
N THR A 17 -13.09 14.56 -5.43
CA THR A 17 -13.30 13.10 -5.36
C THR A 17 -12.52 12.43 -4.23
N LEU A 18 -11.76 13.18 -3.42
CA LEU A 18 -10.85 12.67 -2.36
C LEU A 18 -11.38 12.81 -0.93
N SER A 19 -12.69 12.85 -0.72
CA SER A 19 -13.24 12.91 0.64
C SER A 19 -14.52 12.09 0.77
N VAL A 20 -14.35 10.79 1.03
CA VAL A 20 -15.34 9.97 1.73
C VAL A 20 -14.62 9.41 2.96
N SER A 21 -14.71 10.14 4.07
CA SER A 21 -14.39 9.61 5.38
C SER A 21 -15.56 8.75 5.84
N VAL A 22 -15.33 7.44 6.01
CA VAL A 22 -16.26 6.53 6.65
C VAL A 22 -16.11 6.72 8.17
N ALA A 23 -17.17 7.17 8.82
CA ALA A 23 -17.29 7.08 10.27
C ALA A 23 -18.43 6.09 10.56
N SER A 24 -18.09 4.85 10.94
CA SER A 24 -19.04 3.97 11.60
C SER A 24 -18.99 4.28 13.10
N ALA A 25 -20.11 4.75 13.64
CA ALA A 25 -20.36 4.74 15.07
C ALA A 25 -21.27 3.53 15.33
N GLN A 26 -20.73 2.50 15.98
CA GLN A 26 -21.49 1.32 16.39
C GLN A 26 -22.03 1.59 17.81
N VAL A 27 -23.34 1.46 17.98
CA VAL A 27 -24.05 1.57 19.26
C VAL A 27 -23.93 0.21 19.96
N SER A 28 -23.42 0.12 21.19
CA SER A 28 -23.41 -1.15 21.95
C SER A 28 -24.82 -1.47 22.43
N ASN A 29 -25.22 -2.73 22.28
CA ASN A 29 -26.47 -3.27 22.82
C ASN A 29 -26.10 -4.15 24.02
N ASP A 30 -26.39 -3.69 25.24
CA ASP A 30 -25.91 -4.30 26.49
C ASP A 30 -26.59 -5.65 26.83
N GLN A 31 -27.58 -6.09 26.04
CA GLN A 31 -28.25 -7.39 26.20
C GLN A 31 -27.66 -8.50 25.31
N GLN A 32 -26.68 -8.18 24.47
CA GLN A 32 -26.06 -9.10 23.52
C GLN A 32 -24.64 -9.49 23.99
N PRO A 33 -24.19 -10.72 23.66
CA PRO A 33 -22.86 -11.18 24.02
C PRO A 33 -21.76 -10.39 23.31
N SER A 34 -20.67 -10.09 24.01
CA SER A 34 -19.44 -9.52 23.44
C SER A 34 -18.21 -9.91 24.28
N PRO A 35 -16.97 -9.69 23.80
CA PRO A 35 -15.78 -9.96 24.62
C PRO A 35 -15.73 -9.17 25.94
N GLU A 36 -16.40 -8.02 26.01
CA GLU A 36 -16.54 -7.22 27.23
C GLU A 36 -17.78 -7.59 28.05
N ASN A 37 -18.72 -8.34 27.46
CA ASN A 37 -19.98 -8.76 28.05
C ASN A 37 -20.23 -10.27 27.80
N ASP A 38 -19.55 -11.10 28.59
CA ASP A 38 -19.40 -12.54 28.38
C ASP A 38 -20.28 -13.40 29.31
N THR A 39 -21.08 -12.77 30.15
CA THR A 39 -21.86 -13.41 31.22
C THR A 39 -23.35 -13.38 30.91
N MET A 40 -23.96 -14.56 30.81
CA MET A 40 -25.38 -14.78 30.58
C MET A 40 -26.11 -15.03 31.89
N TYR A 41 -27.21 -14.31 32.12
CA TYR A 41 -28.03 -14.42 33.32
C TYR A 41 -29.30 -15.24 33.03
N LEU A 42 -29.78 -15.98 34.03
CA LEU A 42 -30.96 -16.85 33.95
C LEU A 42 -32.12 -16.29 34.73
N TRP A 43 -33.27 -16.21 34.07
CA TRP A 43 -34.50 -15.63 34.58
C TRP A 43 -35.70 -16.50 34.20
N GLY A 44 -36.83 -16.28 34.87
CA GLY A 44 -38.05 -17.01 34.56
C GLY A 44 -39.21 -16.64 35.47
N ASP A 45 -40.33 -17.33 35.28
CA ASP A 45 -41.51 -17.16 36.11
C ASP A 45 -41.43 -17.99 37.41
N ALA A 46 -42.14 -17.52 38.44
CA ALA A 46 -42.15 -18.14 39.77
C ALA A 46 -42.61 -19.62 39.79
N SER A 47 -43.35 -20.07 38.77
CA SER A 47 -44.02 -21.38 38.76
C SER A 47 -43.33 -22.43 37.88
N LEU A 48 -42.45 -22.01 36.98
CA LEU A 48 -41.90 -22.84 35.88
C LEU A 48 -42.96 -23.60 35.06
N ALA A 49 -44.25 -23.32 35.27
CA ALA A 49 -45.38 -24.09 34.74
C ALA A 49 -45.62 -23.83 33.25
N SER A 50 -45.06 -22.73 32.73
CA SER A 50 -44.99 -22.44 31.30
C SER A 50 -44.10 -23.43 30.54
N GLY A 51 -43.26 -24.19 31.25
CA GLY A 51 -42.26 -25.09 30.65
C GLY A 51 -41.09 -24.35 30.02
N THR A 52 -40.96 -23.04 30.24
CA THR A 52 -39.87 -22.23 29.68
C THR A 52 -39.34 -21.20 30.68
N CYS A 53 -38.03 -21.01 30.65
CA CYS A 53 -37.30 -19.89 31.27
C CYS A 53 -36.60 -19.10 30.16
N PHE A 54 -35.99 -17.97 30.49
CA PHE A 54 -35.34 -17.12 29.50
C PHE A 54 -34.01 -16.56 30.02
N THR A 55 -33.17 -16.10 29.10
CA THR A 55 -31.79 -15.65 29.38
C THR A 55 -31.42 -14.42 28.56
N HIS A 56 -30.49 -13.61 29.05
CA HIS A 56 -29.81 -12.53 28.31
C HIS A 56 -28.49 -12.11 28.98
N PHE A 57 -27.66 -11.31 28.30
CA PHE A 57 -26.33 -10.88 28.77
C PHE A 57 -26.37 -9.56 29.56
N SER A 58 -27.44 -9.30 30.31
CA SER A 58 -27.57 -8.08 31.11
C SER A 58 -27.99 -8.44 32.54
N PRO A 59 -27.44 -7.78 33.57
CA PRO A 59 -27.81 -8.02 34.96
C PRO A 59 -29.07 -7.24 35.41
N ASP A 60 -29.66 -6.41 34.54
CA ASP A 60 -30.65 -5.40 34.95
C ASP A 60 -32.08 -5.94 35.20
N GLU A 61 -32.27 -7.25 35.15
CA GLU A 61 -33.56 -7.88 35.44
C GLU A 61 -33.67 -8.35 36.90
N THR A 62 -34.90 -8.37 37.41
CA THR A 62 -35.22 -8.87 38.74
C THR A 62 -36.53 -9.62 38.70
N THR A 63 -36.57 -10.80 39.30
CA THR A 63 -37.77 -11.61 39.53
C THR A 63 -38.34 -11.33 40.92
N GLU A 64 -39.65 -11.53 41.13
CA GLU A 64 -40.25 -11.25 42.44
C GLU A 64 -39.77 -12.20 43.56
N LEU A 65 -39.35 -13.42 43.19
CA LEU A 65 -39.01 -14.49 44.14
C LEU A 65 -37.55 -14.97 44.08
N GLY A 66 -36.82 -14.70 43.00
CA GLY A 66 -35.45 -15.17 42.81
C GLY A 66 -35.32 -16.67 42.48
N PHE A 67 -36.43 -17.36 42.26
CA PHE A 67 -36.49 -18.78 41.89
C PHE A 67 -37.81 -19.12 41.19
N GLY A 68 -37.80 -20.24 40.46
CA GLY A 68 -38.98 -20.90 39.92
C GLY A 68 -39.19 -22.27 40.58
N GLU A 69 -40.44 -22.66 40.82
CA GLU A 69 -40.77 -23.82 41.65
C GLU A 69 -41.96 -24.63 41.12
N ILE A 70 -41.79 -25.96 41.12
CA ILE A 70 -42.81 -26.96 40.75
C ILE A 70 -43.05 -27.89 41.95
N ASP A 71 -44.31 -28.08 42.34
CA ASP A 71 -44.74 -28.95 43.46
C ASP A 71 -44.84 -30.45 43.06
N GLU A 72 -44.00 -30.88 42.12
CA GLU A 72 -43.89 -32.26 41.62
C GLU A 72 -42.40 -32.57 41.34
N THR A 73 -42.04 -33.84 41.24
CA THR A 73 -40.66 -34.28 40.97
C THR A 73 -40.54 -35.30 39.82
N GLU A 74 -41.67 -35.70 39.25
CA GLU A 74 -41.74 -36.67 38.16
C GLU A 74 -41.92 -35.97 36.82
N ASN A 75 -41.18 -36.42 35.80
CA ASN A 75 -41.27 -35.93 34.42
C ASN A 75 -41.13 -34.40 34.26
N ILE A 76 -40.23 -33.79 35.02
CA ILE A 76 -39.90 -32.37 34.85
C ILE A 76 -39.06 -32.24 33.58
N ASP A 77 -39.50 -31.36 32.70
CA ASP A 77 -38.80 -31.01 31.47
C ASP A 77 -39.17 -29.58 31.10
N PHE A 78 -38.18 -28.69 31.13
CA PHE A 78 -38.34 -27.29 30.70
C PHE A 78 -37.04 -26.77 30.08
N SER A 79 -37.14 -25.71 29.27
CA SER A 79 -35.99 -25.12 28.58
C SER A 79 -35.85 -23.62 28.85
N CYS A 80 -34.61 -23.17 29.08
CA CYS A 80 -34.24 -21.77 29.13
C CYS A 80 -33.61 -21.36 27.81
N SER A 81 -34.25 -20.47 27.05
CA SER A 81 -33.72 -19.95 25.78
C SER A 81 -33.32 -18.48 25.89
N LEU A 82 -32.41 -18.02 25.05
CA LEU A 82 -32.12 -16.58 24.92
C LEU A 82 -33.38 -15.82 24.46
N THR A 83 -33.68 -14.69 25.12
CA THR A 83 -34.92 -13.91 24.87
C THR A 83 -34.97 -13.36 23.45
N GLU A 84 -33.84 -12.84 22.97
CA GLU A 84 -33.65 -12.40 21.60
C GLU A 84 -32.57 -13.27 20.96
N SER A 85 -32.74 -13.67 19.70
CA SER A 85 -31.68 -14.35 18.97
C SER A 85 -30.43 -13.49 18.86
N LEU A 86 -29.27 -14.12 18.67
CA LEU A 86 -28.02 -13.39 18.46
C LEU A 86 -28.17 -12.39 17.30
N THR A 87 -27.84 -11.13 17.56
CA THR A 87 -27.89 -10.05 16.57
C THR A 87 -26.61 -9.94 15.74
N GLN A 88 -25.56 -10.63 16.15
CA GLN A 88 -24.26 -10.71 15.49
C GLN A 88 -23.66 -12.11 15.71
N GLU A 89 -22.66 -12.48 14.91
CA GLU A 89 -21.92 -13.74 15.08
C GLU A 89 -21.17 -13.77 16.42
N MET A 90 -21.11 -14.95 17.05
CA MET A 90 -20.38 -15.15 18.31
C MET A 90 -19.33 -16.26 18.14
N PHE A 91 -18.09 -15.94 18.52
CA PHE A 91 -16.95 -16.84 18.47
C PHE A 91 -16.51 -17.22 19.88
N LEU A 92 -16.32 -18.51 20.14
CA LEU A 92 -15.82 -19.01 21.42
C LEU A 92 -14.38 -19.52 21.28
N ASN A 93 -13.54 -19.22 22.27
CA ASN A 93 -12.17 -19.70 22.31
C ASN A 93 -12.14 -21.24 22.36
N PRO A 94 -11.53 -21.93 21.38
CA PRO A 94 -11.45 -23.39 21.34
C PRO A 94 -10.67 -24.01 22.51
N GLU A 95 -9.77 -23.24 23.15
CA GLU A 95 -9.03 -23.68 24.34
C GLU A 95 -9.77 -23.34 25.65
N GLY A 96 -10.92 -22.65 25.56
CA GLY A 96 -11.74 -22.23 26.68
C GLY A 96 -12.84 -23.23 27.07
N SER A 97 -13.59 -22.88 28.12
CA SER A 97 -14.77 -23.64 28.54
C SER A 97 -15.93 -22.71 28.90
N ILE A 98 -17.14 -23.07 28.45
CA ILE A 98 -18.38 -22.44 28.93
C ILE A 98 -18.62 -22.92 30.36
N SER A 99 -18.76 -21.98 31.29
CA SER A 99 -18.94 -22.29 32.72
C SER A 99 -20.38 -21.95 33.12
N LEU A 100 -21.21 -22.97 33.32
CA LEU A 100 -22.59 -22.81 33.77
C LEU A 100 -22.68 -23.07 35.28
N SER A 101 -23.06 -22.04 36.03
CA SER A 101 -23.32 -22.11 37.46
C SER A 101 -24.83 -22.06 37.68
N LEU A 102 -25.41 -23.08 38.30
CA LEU A 102 -26.86 -23.23 38.50
C LEU A 102 -27.16 -23.63 39.95
N GLY A 103 -28.26 -23.13 40.50
CA GLY A 103 -28.72 -23.46 41.85
C GLY A 103 -30.01 -24.27 41.80
N PHE A 104 -30.08 -25.37 42.56
CA PHE A 104 -31.27 -26.20 42.68
C PHE A 104 -31.61 -26.53 44.13
N LEU A 105 -32.90 -26.74 44.41
CA LEU A 105 -33.40 -27.37 45.63
C LEU A 105 -34.43 -28.42 45.23
N ILE A 106 -34.15 -29.68 45.55
CA ILE A 106 -35.00 -30.82 45.13
C ILE A 106 -35.38 -31.66 46.35
N GLN A 107 -36.68 -31.91 46.53
CA GLN A 107 -37.22 -32.77 47.58
C GLN A 107 -37.83 -34.03 46.96
N SER A 108 -37.03 -35.09 46.84
CA SER A 108 -37.41 -36.39 46.23
C SER A 108 -36.90 -37.58 47.06
N THR A 109 -37.12 -38.82 46.60
CA THR A 109 -36.60 -40.04 47.26
C THR A 109 -35.07 -40.19 47.15
N GLU A 110 -34.42 -40.77 48.16
CA GLU A 110 -32.95 -40.88 48.30
C GLU A 110 -32.29 -42.03 47.49
N ASN A 111 -32.96 -42.59 46.48
CA ASN A 111 -32.36 -43.67 45.69
C ASN A 111 -31.11 -43.21 44.92
N SER A 112 -30.10 -44.09 44.87
CA SER A 112 -28.83 -43.86 44.17
C SER A 112 -29.02 -43.93 42.65
N GLY A 113 -29.04 -42.77 42.01
CA GLY A 113 -29.14 -42.57 40.57
C GLY A 113 -28.73 -41.13 40.21
N GLU A 114 -28.21 -40.95 38.99
CA GLU A 114 -28.05 -39.63 38.38
C GLU A 114 -29.39 -39.30 37.70
N ASP A 115 -30.07 -38.25 38.16
CA ASP A 115 -31.47 -38.01 37.77
C ASP A 115 -31.78 -36.57 37.38
N LEU A 116 -30.87 -35.63 37.65
CA LEU A 116 -30.89 -34.32 36.99
C LEU A 116 -30.05 -34.41 35.73
N VAL A 117 -30.68 -34.22 34.59
CA VAL A 117 -30.02 -34.20 33.29
C VAL A 117 -30.04 -32.76 32.78
N LEU A 118 -28.85 -32.19 32.61
CA LEU A 118 -28.69 -30.89 31.99
C LEU A 118 -28.19 -31.07 30.57
N SER A 119 -28.89 -30.45 29.63
CA SER A 119 -28.59 -30.49 28.21
C SER A 119 -28.41 -29.07 27.71
N PHE A 120 -27.29 -28.78 27.06
CA PHE A 120 -27.01 -27.51 26.42
C PHE A 120 -27.05 -27.72 24.92
N SER A 121 -27.86 -26.94 24.22
CA SER A 121 -28.09 -27.04 22.79
C SER A 121 -27.99 -25.69 22.11
N LYS A 122 -27.62 -25.73 20.83
CA LYS A 122 -27.69 -24.61 19.90
C LYS A 122 -28.86 -24.88 18.96
N ASP A 123 -29.90 -24.06 19.05
CA ASP A 123 -31.19 -24.26 18.38
C ASP A 123 -31.82 -25.64 18.70
N SER A 124 -31.60 -26.63 17.84
CA SER A 124 -32.09 -28.02 18.00
C SER A 124 -30.97 -29.07 18.06
N GLU A 125 -29.71 -28.64 18.01
CA GLU A 125 -28.53 -29.50 18.08
C GLU A 125 -28.03 -29.59 19.52
N LEU A 126 -27.98 -30.81 20.07
CA LEU A 126 -27.45 -31.08 21.40
C LEU A 126 -25.92 -30.95 21.39
N LEU A 127 -25.38 -29.96 22.09
CA LEU A 127 -23.95 -29.68 22.17
C LEU A 127 -23.28 -30.44 23.32
N ALA A 128 -23.88 -30.40 24.51
CA ALA A 128 -23.38 -31.08 25.68
C ALA A 128 -24.52 -31.59 26.54
N GLN A 129 -24.32 -32.72 27.20
CA GLN A 129 -25.26 -33.27 28.16
C GLN A 129 -24.49 -33.88 29.31
N LYS A 130 -24.96 -33.65 30.53
CA LYS A 130 -24.37 -34.25 31.73
C LYS A 130 -25.45 -34.55 32.76
N GLU A 131 -25.34 -35.73 33.36
CA GLU A 131 -26.20 -36.14 34.46
C GLU A 131 -25.53 -35.77 35.79
N PHE A 132 -26.33 -35.31 36.74
CA PHE A 132 -25.90 -34.89 38.06
C PHE A 132 -26.68 -35.65 39.13
N SER A 133 -25.96 -36.04 40.18
CA SER A 133 -26.55 -36.52 41.42
C SER A 133 -26.61 -35.37 42.42
N ILE A 134 -27.81 -34.97 42.82
CA ILE A 134 -28.02 -33.82 43.72
C ILE A 134 -28.54 -34.36 45.06
N PRO A 135 -27.94 -33.93 46.18
CA PRO A 135 -28.49 -34.13 47.51
C PRO A 135 -29.95 -33.64 47.60
N THR A 136 -30.82 -34.48 48.14
CA THR A 136 -32.22 -34.08 48.35
C THR A 136 -32.32 -33.23 49.63
N TYR A 137 -33.23 -32.25 49.64
CA TYR A 137 -33.54 -31.33 50.76
C TYR A 137 -32.50 -30.24 51.09
N GLU A 138 -31.46 -30.07 50.29
CA GLU A 138 -30.46 -29.00 50.48
C GLU A 138 -30.35 -28.12 49.23
N ASP A 139 -29.99 -26.85 49.43
CA ASP A 139 -29.68 -25.92 48.35
C ASP A 139 -28.32 -26.28 47.76
N GLU A 140 -28.29 -26.63 46.48
CA GLU A 140 -27.12 -27.19 45.84
C GLU A 140 -26.68 -26.37 44.63
N GLN A 141 -25.37 -26.06 44.60
CA GLN A 141 -24.71 -25.35 43.51
C GLN A 141 -24.09 -26.35 42.55
N ILE A 142 -24.53 -26.32 41.31
CA ILE A 142 -23.94 -27.10 40.22
C ILE A 142 -23.06 -26.18 39.39
N ASN A 143 -21.81 -26.60 39.21
CA ASN A 143 -20.88 -25.95 38.30
C ASN A 143 -20.56 -26.93 37.17
N TRP A 144 -21.02 -26.60 35.97
CA TRP A 144 -20.82 -27.41 34.78
C TRP A 144 -19.93 -26.67 33.79
N ASN A 145 -18.68 -27.16 33.67
CA ASN A 145 -17.73 -26.65 32.69
C ASN A 145 -17.81 -27.52 31.43
N ILE A 146 -18.24 -26.92 30.34
CA ILE A 146 -18.33 -27.53 29.01
C ILE A 146 -17.10 -27.08 28.23
N GLN A 147 -16.23 -28.02 27.86
CA GLN A 147 -15.09 -27.72 26.99
C GLN A 147 -15.60 -27.35 25.60
N VAL A 148 -15.13 -26.24 25.04
CA VAL A 148 -15.52 -25.79 23.70
C VAL A 148 -14.94 -26.77 22.68
N THR A 149 -15.81 -27.44 21.94
CA THR A 149 -15.43 -28.30 20.81
C THR A 149 -15.58 -27.55 19.49
N GLU A 150 -15.08 -28.10 18.38
CA GLU A 150 -15.17 -27.47 17.03
C GLU A 150 -16.62 -27.07 16.64
N ASN A 151 -17.63 -27.85 17.03
CA ASN A 151 -19.03 -27.52 16.73
C ASN A 151 -19.62 -26.38 17.61
N MET A 152 -18.91 -25.96 18.66
CA MET A 152 -19.33 -24.92 19.61
C MET A 152 -18.57 -23.60 19.44
N SER A 153 -17.47 -23.59 18.67
CA SER A 153 -16.61 -22.42 18.53
C SER A 153 -17.24 -21.27 17.73
N TYR A 154 -18.30 -21.55 16.96
CA TYR A 154 -18.97 -20.57 16.12
C TYR A 154 -20.50 -20.63 16.23
N TRP A 155 -21.13 -19.46 16.32
CA TRP A 155 -22.57 -19.25 16.44
C TRP A 155 -23.01 -18.17 15.44
N GLU A 156 -23.96 -18.50 14.56
CA GLU A 156 -24.47 -17.60 13.52
C GLU A 156 -25.41 -16.54 14.10
N GLU A 157 -25.51 -15.40 13.41
CA GLU A 157 -26.61 -14.46 13.63
C GLU A 157 -27.96 -15.18 13.53
N GLY A 158 -28.83 -14.95 14.51
CA GLY A 158 -30.14 -15.61 14.61
C GLY A 158 -30.17 -16.90 15.44
N THR A 159 -29.02 -17.42 15.88
CA THR A 159 -28.97 -18.65 16.70
C THR A 159 -29.39 -18.41 18.15
N LEU A 160 -29.90 -19.47 18.80
CA LEU A 160 -30.39 -19.45 20.18
C LEU A 160 -29.69 -20.51 21.04
N PRO A 161 -28.91 -20.12 22.07
CA PRO A 161 -28.50 -21.05 23.11
C PRO A 161 -29.71 -21.46 23.94
N VAL A 162 -29.84 -22.76 24.18
CA VAL A 162 -30.94 -23.34 24.96
C VAL A 162 -30.36 -24.28 26.02
N LEU A 163 -30.68 -24.02 27.29
CA LEU A 163 -30.41 -24.93 28.41
C LEU A 163 -31.69 -25.69 28.73
N GLN A 164 -31.69 -27.01 28.54
CA GLN A 164 -32.79 -27.88 28.92
C GLN A 164 -32.48 -28.58 30.24
N VAL A 165 -33.48 -28.61 31.12
CA VAL A 165 -33.42 -29.18 32.46
C VAL A 165 -34.43 -30.31 32.54
N GLN A 166 -33.96 -31.53 32.76
CA GLN A 166 -34.80 -32.71 32.92
C GLN A 166 -34.58 -33.36 34.28
N PHE A 167 -35.66 -33.68 34.97
CA PHE A 167 -35.60 -34.39 36.25
C PHE A 167 -36.74 -35.38 36.38
N ASN A 168 -36.44 -36.60 36.81
CA ASN A 168 -37.47 -37.62 36.97
C ASN A 168 -37.18 -38.55 38.16
N LYS A 169 -37.69 -38.17 39.33
CA LYS A 169 -37.70 -39.03 40.51
C LYS A 169 -39.06 -38.97 41.20
N PRO A 170 -39.54 -40.09 41.77
CA PRO A 170 -40.74 -40.05 42.58
C PRO A 170 -40.50 -39.19 43.83
N GLY A 171 -41.58 -38.57 44.28
CA GLY A 171 -41.59 -37.77 45.51
C GLY A 171 -41.20 -38.60 46.74
N PRO A 172 -40.97 -37.92 47.88
CA PRO A 172 -40.52 -38.60 49.08
C PRO A 172 -41.56 -39.60 49.61
N THR A 173 -41.06 -40.76 50.03
CA THR A 173 -41.92 -41.80 50.58
C THR A 173 -42.30 -41.50 52.03
N THR A 174 -43.44 -42.05 52.47
CA THR A 174 -43.90 -41.89 53.86
C THR A 174 -42.92 -42.40 54.92
N VAL A 175 -41.99 -43.29 54.55
CA VAL A 175 -40.93 -43.81 55.43
C VAL A 175 -39.76 -42.83 55.54
N GLU A 176 -39.36 -42.19 54.43
CA GLU A 176 -38.32 -41.15 54.43
C GLU A 176 -38.76 -39.91 55.21
N CYS A 177 -40.05 -39.58 55.18
CA CYS A 177 -40.64 -38.47 55.96
C CYS A 177 -40.64 -38.67 57.48
N LEU A 178 -40.22 -39.85 57.99
CA LEU A 178 -40.06 -40.08 59.44
C LEU A 178 -38.76 -39.49 59.98
N ASP A 179 -37.83 -39.07 59.11
CA ASP A 179 -36.63 -38.33 59.50
C ASP A 179 -37.02 -36.92 60.00
N PRO A 180 -36.66 -36.55 61.25
CA PRO A 180 -36.94 -35.22 61.79
C PRO A 180 -36.43 -34.07 60.92
N ALA A 181 -35.29 -34.23 60.23
CA ALA A 181 -34.73 -33.18 59.38
C ALA A 181 -35.61 -32.92 58.14
N LYS A 182 -36.09 -33.99 57.49
CA LYS A 182 -36.95 -33.92 56.30
C LYS A 182 -38.37 -33.46 56.64
N LEU A 183 -38.87 -33.81 57.82
CA LEU A 183 -40.16 -33.35 58.31
C LEU A 183 -40.16 -31.82 58.55
N ILE A 184 -39.04 -31.25 58.99
CA ILE A 184 -38.88 -29.79 59.18
C ILE A 184 -38.78 -29.06 57.84
N ALA A 185 -38.17 -29.69 56.83
CA ALA A 185 -38.01 -29.12 55.49
C ALA A 185 -39.30 -29.12 54.64
N GLY A 186 -40.40 -29.72 55.14
CA GLY A 186 -41.62 -29.95 54.37
C GLY A 186 -41.45 -31.18 53.48
N CYS A 187 -42.05 -32.31 53.88
CA CYS A 187 -41.92 -33.58 53.16
C CYS A 187 -42.91 -33.67 51.99
N GLU A 188 -42.87 -32.69 51.10
CA GLU A 188 -43.69 -32.60 49.89
C GLU A 188 -42.76 -32.67 48.67
N PRO A 189 -43.21 -33.25 47.55
CA PRO A 189 -42.41 -33.26 46.32
C PRO A 189 -42.22 -31.82 45.85
N LYS A 190 -40.97 -31.45 45.59
CA LYS A 190 -40.62 -30.08 45.20
C LYS A 190 -39.39 -30.06 44.32
N PHE A 191 -39.46 -29.30 43.24
CA PHE A 191 -38.33 -28.98 42.39
C PHE A 191 -38.24 -27.47 42.23
N ARG A 192 -37.11 -26.91 42.65
CA ARG A 192 -36.83 -25.48 42.54
C ARG A 192 -35.53 -25.25 41.79
N MET A 193 -35.56 -24.29 40.87
CA MET A 193 -34.37 -23.72 40.22
C MET A 193 -34.24 -22.25 40.62
N TYR A 194 -33.06 -21.84 41.06
CA TYR A 194 -32.79 -20.45 41.40
C TYR A 194 -32.47 -19.62 40.16
N TYR A 195 -32.78 -18.31 40.20
CA TYR A 195 -32.46 -17.33 39.17
C TYR A 195 -31.29 -16.44 39.59
N SER A 196 -30.79 -15.61 38.66
CA SER A 196 -29.61 -14.78 38.88
C SER A 196 -29.74 -13.74 40.01
N ASP A 197 -30.95 -13.30 40.36
CA ASP A 197 -31.21 -12.38 41.48
C ASP A 197 -31.59 -13.07 42.80
N ASN A 198 -31.34 -14.37 42.93
CA ASN A 198 -31.69 -15.11 44.13
C ASN A 198 -31.09 -14.48 45.40
N THR A 199 -31.83 -14.61 46.50
CA THR A 199 -31.38 -14.16 47.83
C THR A 199 -30.74 -15.28 48.66
N ALA A 200 -30.64 -16.49 48.09
CA ALA A 200 -30.07 -17.68 48.73
C ALA A 200 -28.53 -17.68 48.71
N GLY A 201 -27.90 -16.76 47.97
CA GLY A 201 -26.44 -16.63 47.87
C GLY A 201 -25.80 -17.65 46.93
N LEU A 202 -26.60 -18.27 46.05
CA LEU A 202 -26.13 -19.16 44.99
C LEU A 202 -25.78 -18.34 43.75
N THR A 203 -24.80 -18.79 42.98
CA THR A 203 -24.39 -18.12 41.74
C THR A 203 -25.12 -18.78 40.58
N VAL A 204 -25.99 -18.02 39.90
CA VAL A 204 -26.73 -18.49 38.74
C VAL A 204 -26.37 -17.63 37.53
N GLU A 205 -25.41 -18.11 36.74
CA GLU A 205 -24.91 -17.41 35.55
C GLU A 205 -24.17 -18.39 34.62
N GLY A 206 -24.05 -18.03 33.35
CA GLY A 206 -23.26 -18.75 32.35
C GLY A 206 -22.17 -17.86 31.77
N VAL A 207 -20.90 -18.21 31.97
CA VAL A 207 -19.76 -17.44 31.43
C VAL A 207 -19.24 -18.11 30.17
N PHE A 208 -19.12 -17.33 29.09
CA PHE A 208 -18.69 -17.79 27.78
C PHE A 208 -17.29 -17.25 27.45
N PRO A 209 -16.37 -18.06 26.90
CA PRO A 209 -15.06 -17.57 26.52
C PRO A 209 -15.10 -16.87 25.14
N ILE A 210 -15.74 -15.71 25.06
CA ILE A 210 -16.01 -15.00 23.80
C ILE A 210 -14.74 -14.35 23.24
N LEU A 211 -14.45 -14.59 21.97
CA LEU A 211 -13.37 -13.95 21.22
C LEU A 211 -13.88 -12.72 20.45
N ASN A 212 -12.97 -11.77 20.20
CA ASN A 212 -13.26 -10.71 19.25
C ASN A 212 -13.25 -11.30 17.83
N ALA A 213 -14.12 -10.84 16.94
CA ALA A 213 -14.16 -11.31 15.55
C ALA A 213 -12.85 -11.07 14.77
N SER A 214 -11.98 -10.21 15.29
CA SER A 214 -10.64 -9.93 14.77
C SER A 214 -9.53 -10.82 15.36
N ASP A 215 -9.84 -11.67 16.35
CA ASP A 215 -8.85 -12.54 16.97
C ASP A 215 -8.54 -13.76 16.06
N PRO A 216 -7.27 -14.20 15.95
CA PRO A 216 -6.89 -15.33 15.09
C PRO A 216 -7.59 -16.68 15.38
N GLY A 217 -8.24 -16.80 16.55
CA GLY A 217 -9.01 -17.99 16.94
C GLY A 217 -10.50 -17.94 16.57
N ALA A 218 -11.00 -16.81 16.06
CA ALA A 218 -12.39 -16.60 15.69
C ALA A 218 -12.66 -17.08 14.25
N LEU A 219 -12.82 -18.40 14.09
CA LEU A 219 -13.02 -19.03 12.78
C LEU A 219 -14.50 -19.34 12.52
N ASN A 220 -15.03 -18.95 11.36
CA ASN A 220 -16.38 -19.26 10.90
C ASN A 220 -16.37 -20.51 9.97
N PRO A 221 -16.93 -21.67 10.40
CA PRO A 221 -16.98 -22.90 9.61
C PRO A 221 -18.06 -22.91 8.50
N ASN A 222 -19.04 -21.99 8.56
CA ASN A 222 -20.13 -21.87 7.57
C ASN A 222 -19.91 -20.73 6.58
N GLN A 223 -18.87 -19.92 6.78
CA GLN A 223 -18.19 -19.32 5.65
C GLN A 223 -17.90 -20.47 4.69
N PRO A 224 -18.24 -20.37 3.38
CA PRO A 224 -17.56 -21.22 2.39
C PRO A 224 -16.05 -21.12 2.69
N VAL A 225 -15.23 -22.11 2.33
CA VAL A 225 -13.77 -21.92 2.41
C VAL A 225 -13.46 -20.66 1.59
N ASP A 226 -13.42 -19.56 2.31
CA ASP A 226 -13.33 -18.19 1.89
C ASP A 226 -11.95 -17.93 2.41
N ASP A 227 -11.03 -18.05 1.47
CA ASP A 227 -9.68 -17.58 1.49
C ASP A 227 -9.69 -16.12 2.00
N SER A 228 -10.02 -15.89 3.28
CA SER A 228 -10.41 -14.58 3.83
C SER A 228 -9.44 -14.03 4.86
N GLU A 229 -8.47 -14.84 5.29
CA GLU A 229 -7.10 -14.33 5.42
C GLU A 229 -6.45 -14.03 4.04
N ALA A 230 -7.14 -14.34 2.94
CA ALA A 230 -6.77 -13.97 1.57
C ALA A 230 -7.77 -12.99 0.87
N THR A 231 -8.84 -12.52 1.53
CA THR A 231 -9.72 -11.44 1.03
C THR A 231 -9.37 -10.08 1.62
N ALA A 232 -8.38 -10.02 2.52
CA ALA A 232 -7.57 -8.80 2.67
C ALA A 232 -6.66 -8.56 1.45
N LEU A 233 -6.61 -9.51 0.50
CA LEU A 233 -5.58 -9.62 -0.54
C LEU A 233 -6.09 -9.66 -1.97
N SER A 234 -7.41 -9.69 -2.18
CA SER A 234 -7.99 -9.72 -3.51
C SER A 234 -8.38 -8.32 -3.98
N VAL A 235 -8.11 -8.07 -5.26
CA VAL A 235 -8.72 -6.99 -6.00
C VAL A 235 -10.24 -7.25 -6.05
N GLY A 236 -11.06 -6.23 -5.85
CA GLY A 236 -12.50 -6.33 -5.69
C GLY A 236 -13.21 -6.87 -6.92
N GLU A 237 -14.47 -7.29 -6.76
CA GLU A 237 -15.21 -8.01 -7.82
C GLU A 237 -15.99 -7.10 -8.78
N GLY A 238 -15.91 -5.77 -8.64
CA GLY A 238 -16.70 -4.86 -9.45
C GLY A 238 -16.27 -4.85 -10.92
N ASP A 239 -17.11 -5.41 -11.79
CA ASP A 239 -16.95 -5.31 -13.24
C ASP A 239 -17.62 -4.03 -13.79
N ILE A 240 -16.84 -3.20 -14.49
CA ILE A 240 -17.38 -2.14 -15.35
C ILE A 240 -17.27 -2.57 -16.81
N SER A 241 -18.44 -2.82 -17.41
CA SER A 241 -18.53 -3.13 -18.84
C SER A 241 -17.78 -2.11 -19.72
N ILE A 242 -16.96 -2.64 -20.64
CA ILE A 242 -16.27 -1.89 -21.70
C ILE A 242 -17.20 -0.95 -22.49
N LEU A 243 -18.49 -1.26 -22.56
CA LEU A 243 -19.48 -0.40 -23.22
C LEU A 243 -19.51 1.00 -22.63
N LEU A 244 -19.25 1.16 -21.32
CA LEU A 244 -19.19 2.46 -20.65
C LEU A 244 -17.95 3.26 -21.05
N PHE A 245 -16.83 2.58 -21.30
CA PHE A 245 -15.57 3.20 -21.75
C PHE A 245 -15.53 3.44 -23.26
N SER A 246 -16.32 2.70 -24.04
CA SER A 246 -16.29 2.75 -25.50
C SER A 246 -16.49 4.15 -26.10
N PRO A 247 -17.40 5.03 -25.60
CA PRO A 247 -17.55 6.37 -26.15
C PRO A 247 -16.30 7.22 -25.91
N TRP A 248 -15.60 7.01 -24.79
CA TRP A 248 -14.37 7.71 -24.47
C TRP A 248 -13.24 7.31 -25.43
N PHE A 249 -12.95 6.01 -25.54
CA PHE A 249 -11.87 5.53 -26.42
C PHE A 249 -12.14 5.81 -27.90
N ILE A 250 -13.38 5.65 -28.37
CA ILE A 250 -13.76 6.05 -29.73
C ILE A 250 -13.61 7.56 -29.91
N GLY A 251 -14.03 8.36 -28.92
CA GLY A 251 -13.87 9.81 -28.92
C GLY A 251 -12.41 10.24 -29.02
N ILE A 252 -11.52 9.63 -28.22
CA ILE A 252 -10.07 9.86 -28.27
C ILE A 252 -9.48 9.44 -29.61
N PHE A 253 -9.86 8.28 -30.15
CA PHE A 253 -9.37 7.83 -31.46
C PHE A 253 -9.75 8.81 -32.58
N LEU A 254 -11.02 9.26 -32.61
CA LEU A 254 -11.49 10.26 -33.57
C LEU A 254 -10.81 11.62 -33.35
N PHE A 255 -10.59 12.00 -32.09
CA PHE A 255 -9.87 13.22 -31.74
C PHE A 255 -8.42 13.18 -32.24
N VAL A 256 -7.71 12.07 -32.05
CA VAL A 256 -6.36 11.86 -32.59
C VAL A 256 -6.36 11.94 -34.12
N GLY A 257 -7.32 11.31 -34.79
CA GLY A 257 -7.50 11.47 -36.24
C GLY A 257 -7.68 12.93 -36.66
N PHE A 258 -8.53 13.68 -35.94
CA PHE A 258 -8.80 15.09 -36.21
C PHE A 258 -7.57 16.00 -36.04
N ILE A 259 -6.79 15.81 -34.96
CA ILE A 259 -5.59 16.61 -34.73
C ILE A 259 -4.48 16.25 -35.72
N THR A 260 -4.35 14.98 -36.12
CA THR A 260 -3.39 14.56 -37.15
C THR A 260 -3.70 15.20 -38.50
N MET A 261 -4.98 15.27 -38.90
CA MET A 261 -5.38 15.98 -40.12
C MET A 261 -5.07 17.49 -40.08
N ARG A 262 -4.79 18.04 -38.89
CA ARG A 262 -4.45 19.46 -38.66
C ARG A 262 -3.09 19.59 -37.98
N SER A 263 -2.15 18.72 -38.36
CA SER A 263 -0.82 18.59 -37.74
C SER A 263 -0.07 19.92 -37.61
N GLU A 264 -0.12 20.79 -38.62
CA GLU A 264 0.50 22.12 -38.60
C GLU A 264 -0.10 23.02 -37.51
N ARG A 265 -1.43 23.05 -37.38
CA ARG A 265 -2.13 23.90 -36.40
C ARG A 265 -1.79 23.51 -34.96
N PHE A 266 -1.52 22.23 -34.73
CA PHE A 266 -1.18 21.70 -33.41
C PHE A 266 0.33 21.49 -33.21
N GLN A 267 1.17 21.92 -34.17
CA GLN A 267 2.63 21.81 -34.10
C GLN A 267 3.12 20.36 -33.84
N LEU A 268 2.44 19.36 -34.41
CA LEU A 268 2.73 17.95 -34.10
C LEU A 268 4.12 17.51 -34.59
N GLY A 269 4.56 18.04 -35.73
CA GLY A 269 5.83 17.70 -36.38
C GLY A 269 7.05 18.48 -35.86
N VAL A 270 6.91 19.24 -34.77
CA VAL A 270 8.04 20.00 -34.23
C VAL A 270 9.06 19.05 -33.63
N VAL A 271 10.30 19.15 -34.12
CA VAL A 271 11.45 18.45 -33.57
C VAL A 271 11.83 19.16 -32.26
N LEU A 272 11.81 18.41 -31.17
CA LEU A 272 12.00 18.95 -29.82
C LEU A 272 13.48 19.02 -29.41
N GLU A 273 14.32 18.21 -30.04
CA GLU A 273 15.77 18.23 -29.86
C GLU A 273 16.40 19.10 -30.96
N GLU A 274 17.18 20.10 -30.56
CA GLU A 274 18.06 20.82 -31.49
C GLU A 274 19.34 19.99 -31.60
N GLU A 275 19.80 19.68 -32.82
CA GLU A 275 21.12 19.07 -33.01
C GLU A 275 22.15 20.01 -32.39
N SER A 276 22.81 19.58 -31.31
CA SER A 276 24.08 20.16 -30.95
C SER A 276 25.01 19.92 -32.14
N GLU A 277 25.43 20.99 -32.84
CA GLU A 277 26.49 20.86 -33.83
C GLU A 277 27.64 20.10 -33.17
N GLU A 278 27.94 18.90 -33.66
CA GLU A 278 29.10 18.12 -33.25
C GLU A 278 30.34 18.93 -33.64
N ILE A 279 30.77 19.85 -32.78
CA ILE A 279 32.11 20.37 -32.85
C ILE A 279 33.02 19.23 -32.39
N GLU A 280 33.46 18.45 -33.38
CA GLU A 280 34.41 17.35 -33.28
C GLU A 280 35.80 17.89 -32.87
N HIS A 281 35.89 18.50 -31.69
CA HIS A 281 37.17 18.74 -31.02
C HIS A 281 37.50 17.50 -30.19
N ILE A 282 38.23 16.57 -30.81
CA ILE A 282 38.94 15.49 -30.13
C ILE A 282 40.01 16.14 -29.25
N GLU A 283 39.63 16.62 -28.06
CA GLU A 283 40.59 16.90 -27.01
C GLU A 283 41.14 15.56 -26.51
N GLN A 284 42.47 15.41 -26.57
CA GLN A 284 43.18 14.24 -26.05
C GLN A 284 42.76 13.98 -24.59
N PRO A 285 42.55 12.71 -24.18
CA PRO A 285 42.19 12.40 -22.81
C PRO A 285 43.35 12.82 -21.89
N SER A 286 43.15 13.91 -21.17
CA SER A 286 44.09 14.35 -20.13
C SER A 286 44.12 13.28 -19.02
N GLU A 287 45.31 12.76 -18.72
CA GLU A 287 45.60 11.82 -17.63
C GLU A 287 45.58 12.50 -16.25
N GLY A 288 44.60 13.37 -16.02
CA GLY A 288 44.40 13.99 -14.74
C GLY A 288 43.87 13.02 -13.67
N LYS A 289 44.12 13.35 -12.40
CA LYS A 289 43.64 12.56 -11.23
C LYS A 289 42.33 13.08 -10.64
N THR A 290 41.79 14.18 -11.17
CA THR A 290 40.60 14.88 -10.65
C THR A 290 39.46 14.84 -11.66
N LEU A 291 38.24 15.14 -11.21
CA LEU A 291 37.07 15.18 -12.09
C LEU A 291 37.17 16.29 -13.14
N GLN A 292 37.70 17.47 -12.81
CA GLN A 292 37.89 18.53 -13.81
C GLN A 292 38.90 18.14 -14.90
N ASP A 293 39.96 17.44 -14.54
CA ASP A 293 41.04 17.14 -15.48
C ASP A 293 40.75 15.92 -16.38
N SER A 294 40.01 14.92 -15.88
CA SER A 294 39.87 13.61 -16.56
C SER A 294 38.44 13.26 -16.94
N TYR A 295 38.18 13.13 -18.25
CA TYR A 295 36.90 12.64 -18.78
C TYR A 295 36.53 11.26 -18.22
N ARG A 296 37.50 10.35 -18.14
CA ARG A 296 37.27 8.99 -17.61
C ARG A 296 36.85 9.03 -16.14
N ALA A 297 37.47 9.88 -15.33
CA ALA A 297 37.11 10.04 -13.93
C ALA A 297 35.69 10.62 -13.77
N ARG A 298 35.31 11.61 -14.60
CA ARG A 298 33.93 12.16 -14.64
C ARG A 298 32.91 11.07 -14.92
N VAL A 299 33.06 10.39 -16.06
CA VAL A 299 32.10 9.37 -16.51
C VAL A 299 32.00 8.23 -15.51
N LEU A 300 33.13 7.69 -15.05
CA LEU A 300 33.12 6.58 -14.09
C LEU A 300 32.45 6.97 -12.77
N THR A 301 32.77 8.16 -12.24
CA THR A 301 32.21 8.63 -10.97
C THR A 301 30.71 8.87 -11.09
N LEU A 302 30.27 9.63 -12.09
CA LEU A 302 28.85 9.95 -12.28
C LEU A 302 28.02 8.69 -12.55
N CYS A 303 28.49 7.79 -13.41
CA CYS A 303 27.80 6.52 -13.67
C CYS A 303 27.76 5.62 -12.42
N ALA A 304 28.85 5.51 -11.66
CA ALA A 304 28.86 4.71 -10.42
C ALA A 304 27.85 5.25 -9.39
N LEU A 305 27.77 6.57 -9.23
CA LEU A 305 26.77 7.20 -8.37
C LEU A 305 25.35 6.93 -8.85
N TYR A 306 25.09 6.99 -10.16
CA TYR A 306 23.78 6.65 -10.72
C TYR A 306 23.41 5.17 -10.56
N VAL A 307 24.38 4.24 -10.62
CA VAL A 307 24.15 2.83 -10.23
C VAL A 307 23.70 2.73 -8.77
N ALA A 308 24.35 3.47 -7.85
CA ALA A 308 23.96 3.49 -6.44
C ALA A 308 22.53 4.03 -6.21
N GLN A 309 22.03 4.92 -7.07
CA GLN A 309 20.63 5.38 -7.02
C GLN A 309 19.66 4.34 -7.58
N GLY A 310 20.08 3.63 -8.63
CA GLY A 310 19.25 2.63 -9.30
C GLY A 310 18.96 1.40 -8.45
N ILE A 311 19.97 0.89 -7.74
CA ILE A 311 19.85 -0.31 -6.87
C ILE A 311 18.68 -0.21 -5.89
N PRO A 312 18.59 0.81 -5.02
CA PRO A 312 17.48 0.89 -4.08
C PRO A 312 16.15 1.14 -4.76
N TRP A 313 16.13 1.90 -5.87
CA TRP A 313 14.89 2.12 -6.61
C TRP A 313 14.33 0.80 -7.14
N GLY A 314 15.16 -0.03 -7.78
CA GLY A 314 14.77 -1.35 -8.27
C GLY A 314 14.39 -2.30 -7.12
N PHE A 315 15.15 -2.28 -6.02
CA PHE A 315 14.85 -3.10 -4.85
C PHE A 315 13.48 -2.77 -4.26
N ILE A 316 13.16 -1.49 -4.06
CA ILE A 316 11.88 -1.09 -3.46
C ILE A 316 10.72 -1.39 -4.41
N THR A 317 10.82 -0.92 -5.66
CA THR A 317 9.67 -0.93 -6.60
C THR A 317 9.37 -2.30 -7.20
N VAL A 318 10.33 -3.21 -7.15
CA VAL A 318 10.22 -4.58 -7.66
C VAL A 318 10.35 -5.56 -6.51
N THR A 319 11.56 -5.77 -6.01
CA THR A 319 11.87 -6.87 -5.10
C THR A 319 11.06 -6.85 -3.80
N PHE A 320 11.07 -5.73 -3.08
CA PHE A 320 10.46 -5.61 -1.76
C PHE A 320 8.93 -5.63 -1.85
N VAL A 321 8.37 -4.94 -2.85
CA VAL A 321 6.92 -4.94 -3.12
C VAL A 321 6.43 -6.33 -3.51
N THR A 322 7.16 -7.07 -4.35
CA THR A 322 6.80 -8.46 -4.70
C THR A 322 6.88 -9.37 -3.47
N PHE A 323 7.94 -9.26 -2.67
CA PHE A 323 8.09 -10.02 -1.43
C PHE A 323 6.89 -9.79 -0.50
N LEU A 324 6.53 -8.53 -0.22
CA LEU A 324 5.38 -8.22 0.62
C LEU A 324 4.05 -8.72 0.01
N ALA A 325 3.88 -8.65 -1.31
CA ALA A 325 2.68 -9.18 -1.97
C ALA A 325 2.53 -10.70 -1.75
N VAL A 326 3.64 -11.44 -1.75
CA VAL A 326 3.65 -12.89 -1.45
C VAL A 326 3.35 -13.16 0.01
N GLU A 327 3.92 -12.36 0.92
CA GLU A 327 3.66 -12.43 2.36
C GLU A 327 2.25 -12.02 2.77
N GLY A 328 1.38 -11.68 1.81
CA GLY A 328 -0.01 -11.37 2.13
C GLY A 328 -0.30 -9.90 2.41
N VAL A 329 0.51 -8.97 1.88
CA VAL A 329 0.26 -7.54 2.03
C VAL A 329 -0.66 -7.00 0.93
N ALA A 330 -1.72 -6.29 1.34
CA ALA A 330 -2.75 -5.77 0.46
C ALA A 330 -2.23 -4.71 -0.52
N ALA A 331 -2.91 -4.54 -1.67
CA ALA A 331 -2.52 -3.57 -2.70
C ALA A 331 -2.40 -2.13 -2.16
N GLY A 332 -3.33 -1.72 -1.27
CA GLY A 332 -3.33 -0.40 -0.65
C GLY A 332 -2.10 -0.14 0.24
N GLU A 333 -1.66 -1.15 0.98
CA GLU A 333 -0.47 -1.06 1.85
C GLU A 333 0.82 -1.05 1.03
N LEU A 334 0.91 -1.88 -0.02
CA LEU A 334 2.00 -1.80 -1.00
C LEU A 334 2.06 -0.42 -1.66
N ALA A 335 0.91 0.18 -1.94
CA ALA A 335 0.82 1.53 -2.48
C ALA A 335 1.27 2.61 -1.49
N LEU A 336 0.99 2.44 -0.19
CA LEU A 336 1.50 3.32 0.87
C LEU A 336 3.03 3.25 0.93
N LEU A 337 3.62 2.05 0.87
CA LEU A 337 5.08 1.86 0.84
C LEU A 337 5.71 2.59 -0.36
N LEU A 338 5.15 2.41 -1.56
CA LEU A 338 5.60 3.10 -2.78
C LEU A 338 5.42 4.63 -2.69
N THR A 339 4.34 5.08 -2.06
CA THR A 339 4.06 6.50 -1.80
C THR A 339 5.15 7.12 -0.93
N LEU A 340 5.43 6.52 0.23
CA LEU A 340 6.46 7.01 1.15
C LEU A 340 7.87 6.89 0.57
N GLY A 341 8.13 5.86 -0.23
CA GLY A 341 9.39 5.72 -0.96
C GLY A 341 9.60 6.81 -2.03
N THR A 342 8.53 7.26 -2.69
CA THR A 342 8.59 8.24 -3.79
C THR A 342 8.51 9.69 -3.30
N LEU A 343 7.91 9.93 -2.13
CA LEU A 343 7.71 11.28 -1.56
C LEU A 343 9.00 12.16 -1.54
N PRO A 344 10.18 11.66 -1.12
CA PRO A 344 11.39 12.47 -1.12
C PRO A 344 11.84 12.92 -2.51
N TRP A 345 11.49 12.17 -3.56
CA TRP A 345 11.83 12.50 -4.95
C TRP A 345 10.94 13.63 -5.50
N SER A 346 9.71 13.75 -5.01
CA SER A 346 8.80 14.86 -5.33
C SER A 346 9.21 16.16 -4.62
N LEU A 347 9.89 16.05 -3.48
CA LEU A 347 10.39 17.20 -2.71
C LEU A 347 11.86 17.54 -3.02
N LYS A 348 12.47 16.90 -4.03
CA LYS A 348 13.91 17.03 -4.31
C LYS A 348 14.36 18.45 -4.66
N PHE A 349 13.46 19.29 -5.16
CA PHE A 349 13.74 20.71 -5.44
C PHE A 349 14.15 21.50 -4.18
N LEU A 350 13.83 21.01 -2.99
CA LEU A 350 14.25 21.61 -1.71
C LEU A 350 15.76 21.48 -1.44
N TRP A 351 16.42 20.47 -2.03
CA TRP A 351 17.84 20.21 -1.77
C TRP A 351 18.77 21.22 -2.44
N GLY A 352 18.42 21.73 -3.62
CA GLY A 352 19.26 22.69 -4.36
C GLY A 352 19.70 23.88 -3.49
N PRO A 353 18.76 24.66 -2.92
CA PRO A 353 19.09 25.78 -2.04
C PRO A 353 19.94 25.41 -0.81
N VAL A 354 19.75 24.20 -0.27
CA VAL A 354 20.49 23.72 0.91
C VAL A 354 21.94 23.42 0.54
N ILE A 355 22.15 22.64 -0.53
CA ILE A 355 23.48 22.26 -1.02
C ILE A 355 24.28 23.50 -1.47
N ASP A 356 23.62 24.44 -2.15
CA ASP A 356 24.26 25.67 -2.61
C ASP A 356 24.65 26.61 -1.46
N ARG A 357 23.84 26.67 -0.39
CA ARG A 357 24.11 27.56 0.75
C ARG A 357 25.21 27.03 1.67
N PHE A 358 25.26 25.73 1.89
CA PHE A 358 26.15 25.08 2.84
C PHE A 358 27.23 24.29 2.11
N GLN A 359 28.26 24.98 1.64
CA GLN A 359 29.38 24.38 0.89
C GLN A 359 30.60 24.19 1.80
N TYR A 360 31.40 23.16 1.52
CA TYR A 360 32.70 22.96 2.16
C TYR A 360 33.82 22.91 1.11
N PRO A 361 34.22 24.07 0.54
CA PRO A 361 35.07 24.14 -0.66
C PRO A 361 36.39 23.38 -0.55
N LYS A 362 36.93 23.24 0.67
CA LYS A 362 38.18 22.51 0.91
C LYS A 362 38.17 21.05 0.48
N MET A 363 37.00 20.38 0.44
CA MET A 363 36.87 18.97 0.02
C MET A 363 36.08 18.79 -1.29
N GLY A 364 35.81 19.89 -2.00
CA GLY A 364 34.85 19.93 -3.11
C GLY A 364 33.52 20.56 -2.71
N ARG A 365 32.84 21.21 -3.65
CA ARG A 365 31.56 21.91 -3.40
C ARG A 365 30.42 20.92 -3.21
N ARG A 366 30.44 19.77 -3.91
CA ARG A 366 29.32 18.82 -4.03
C ARG A 366 29.60 17.46 -3.39
N ARG A 367 30.85 17.01 -3.45
CA ARG A 367 31.36 15.73 -2.97
C ARG A 367 31.06 15.46 -1.49
N PRO A 368 31.19 16.41 -0.55
CA PRO A 368 30.80 16.17 0.83
C PRO A 368 29.32 15.78 0.98
N TRP A 369 28.43 16.38 0.20
CA TRP A 369 26.99 16.06 0.22
C TRP A 369 26.70 14.66 -0.34
N VAL A 370 27.40 14.27 -1.42
CA VAL A 370 27.33 12.90 -1.95
C VAL A 370 27.75 11.86 -0.90
N LEU A 371 28.85 12.12 -0.18
CA LEU A 371 29.35 11.23 0.87
C LEU A 371 28.42 11.17 2.09
N ILE A 372 27.86 12.31 2.52
CA ILE A 372 26.86 12.37 3.61
C ILE A 372 25.61 11.57 3.23
N ALA A 373 25.12 11.73 2.01
CA ALA A 373 23.97 11.00 1.51
C ALA A 373 24.22 9.48 1.47
N GLN A 374 25.37 9.04 0.96
CA GLN A 374 25.73 7.61 0.94
C GLN A 374 25.87 7.01 2.33
N PHE A 375 26.51 7.74 3.24
CA PHE A 375 26.62 7.32 4.63
C PHE A 375 25.24 7.19 5.29
N GLY A 376 24.35 8.16 5.04
CA GLY A 376 22.96 8.11 5.50
C GLY A 376 22.19 6.91 4.96
N MET A 377 22.33 6.59 3.67
CA MET A 377 21.73 5.38 3.07
C MET A 377 22.25 4.09 3.74
N ILE A 378 23.56 3.98 3.97
CA ILE A 378 24.17 2.82 4.65
C ILE A 378 23.66 2.70 6.09
N LEU A 379 23.57 3.81 6.81
CA LEU A 379 23.08 3.83 8.19
C LEU A 379 21.60 3.42 8.26
N SER A 380 20.76 3.91 7.34
CA SER A 380 19.35 3.55 7.24
C SER A 380 19.16 2.05 6.95
N LEU A 381 19.91 1.47 6.01
CA LEU A 381 19.87 0.02 5.75
C LEU A 381 20.36 -0.77 6.96
N SER A 382 21.41 -0.31 7.62
CA SER A 382 21.93 -0.95 8.83
C SER A 382 20.88 -0.93 9.95
N ALA A 383 20.14 0.17 10.10
CA ALA A 383 19.04 0.29 11.05
C ALA A 383 17.89 -0.69 10.74
N MET A 384 17.54 -0.87 9.46
CA MET A 384 16.51 -1.83 9.03
C MET A 384 16.84 -3.28 9.42
N LEU A 385 18.13 -3.65 9.48
CA LEU A 385 18.53 -5.01 9.88
C LEU A 385 18.24 -5.35 11.34
N PHE A 386 18.04 -4.35 12.21
CA PHE A 386 17.68 -4.57 13.61
C PHE A 386 16.18 -4.84 13.81
N ILE A 387 15.36 -4.72 12.76
CA ILE A 387 13.93 -5.05 12.82
C ILE A 387 13.80 -6.57 12.90
N PRO A 388 13.18 -7.15 13.95
CA PRO A 388 13.06 -8.60 14.12
C PRO A 388 12.27 -9.26 13.00
N ASP A 389 11.21 -8.61 12.55
CA ASP A 389 10.37 -9.11 11.46
C ASP A 389 9.90 -7.98 10.53
N PRO A 390 10.37 -7.94 9.26
CA PRO A 390 9.95 -6.96 8.27
C PRO A 390 8.55 -7.23 7.67
N THR A 391 7.72 -8.10 8.25
CA THR A 391 6.29 -8.15 7.93
C THR A 391 5.41 -7.70 9.10
N SER A 392 5.96 -7.64 10.31
CA SER A 392 5.20 -7.35 11.54
C SER A 392 4.64 -5.92 11.67
N ASP A 393 5.30 -4.91 11.10
CA ASP A 393 4.84 -3.52 11.11
C ASP A 393 5.26 -2.80 9.83
N LEU A 394 4.33 -2.73 8.88
CA LEU A 394 4.53 -2.05 7.60
C LEU A 394 4.74 -0.55 7.74
N THR A 395 4.20 0.08 8.79
CA THR A 395 4.38 1.52 9.03
C THR A 395 5.83 1.82 9.40
N VAL A 396 6.44 1.00 10.26
CA VAL A 396 7.85 1.12 10.62
C VAL A 396 8.73 0.97 9.38
N ILE A 397 8.46 -0.01 8.53
CA ILE A 397 9.23 -0.29 7.33
C ILE A 397 9.09 0.83 6.31
N ALA A 398 7.86 1.28 6.04
CA ALA A 398 7.60 2.36 5.11
C ALA A 398 8.24 3.67 5.61
N THR A 399 8.29 3.90 6.93
CA THR A 399 9.03 5.02 7.54
C THR A 399 10.54 4.90 7.34
N MET A 400 11.11 3.69 7.48
CA MET A 400 12.52 3.47 7.21
C MET A 400 12.85 3.69 5.72
N PHE A 401 11.97 3.28 4.80
CA PHE A 401 12.12 3.57 3.38
C PHE A 401 12.02 5.05 3.06
N LEU A 402 11.14 5.79 3.75
CA LEU A 402 11.09 7.25 3.65
C LEU A 402 12.45 7.86 4.04
N ILE A 403 12.99 7.48 5.20
CA ILE A 403 14.29 7.97 5.68
C ILE A 403 15.40 7.61 4.69
N TYR A 404 15.41 6.37 4.20
CA TYR A 404 16.36 5.92 3.19
C TYR A 404 16.28 6.79 1.92
N ASN A 405 15.07 7.02 1.38
CA ASN A 405 14.86 7.78 0.15
C ASN A 405 15.12 9.29 0.31
N ILE A 406 15.04 9.86 1.52
CA ILE A 406 15.52 11.22 1.81
C ILE A 406 17.01 11.34 1.47
N PHE A 407 17.82 10.35 1.86
CA PHE A 407 19.24 10.34 1.51
C PHE A 407 19.48 10.01 0.04
N THR A 408 18.69 9.11 -0.56
CA THR A 408 18.80 8.81 -2.00
C THR A 408 18.48 10.04 -2.86
N SER A 409 17.43 10.81 -2.53
CA SER A 409 17.09 12.03 -3.27
C SER A 409 18.10 13.16 -3.04
N LEU A 410 18.71 13.22 -1.85
CA LEU A 410 19.84 14.13 -1.60
C LEU A 410 21.06 13.76 -2.45
N GLN A 411 21.38 12.48 -2.61
CA GLN A 411 22.45 12.02 -3.49
C GLN A 411 22.15 12.38 -4.95
N ASP A 412 20.93 12.14 -5.44
CA ASP A 412 20.49 12.46 -6.81
C ASP A 412 20.79 13.92 -7.13
N VAL A 413 20.24 14.85 -6.33
CA VAL A 413 20.43 16.30 -6.55
C VAL A 413 21.89 16.72 -6.41
N SER A 414 22.64 16.13 -5.47
CA SER A 414 24.07 16.43 -5.30
C SER A 414 24.91 15.94 -6.48
N THR A 415 24.55 14.81 -7.06
CA THR A 415 25.23 14.22 -8.22
C THR A 415 24.91 14.98 -9.50
N ASP A 416 23.65 15.43 -9.65
CA ASP A 416 23.23 16.27 -10.77
C ASP A 416 23.95 17.62 -10.74
N ALA A 417 24.03 18.25 -9.57
CA ALA A 417 24.79 19.48 -9.38
C ALA A 417 26.29 19.26 -9.65
N LEU A 418 26.85 18.12 -9.22
CA LEU A 418 28.23 17.75 -9.54
C LEU A 418 28.44 17.59 -11.04
N ALA A 419 27.53 16.93 -11.76
CA ALA A 419 27.60 16.75 -13.20
C ALA A 419 27.63 18.10 -13.94
N VAL A 420 26.77 19.04 -13.53
CA VAL A 420 26.74 20.41 -14.07
C VAL A 420 28.07 21.14 -13.82
N ASP A 421 28.69 20.95 -12.65
CA ASP A 421 29.93 21.64 -12.28
C ASP A 421 31.19 21.06 -12.97
N VAL A 422 31.18 19.79 -13.39
CA VAL A 422 32.38 19.11 -13.95
C VAL A 422 32.31 18.80 -15.44
N LEU A 423 31.11 18.66 -16.02
CA LEU A 423 30.96 18.30 -17.43
C LEU A 423 31.18 19.51 -18.33
N LYS A 424 31.92 19.30 -19.42
CA LYS A 424 32.05 20.31 -20.48
C LYS A 424 30.76 20.38 -21.30
N PRO A 425 30.44 21.52 -21.94
CA PRO A 425 29.22 21.67 -22.73
C PRO A 425 29.02 20.58 -23.80
N ASN A 426 30.09 20.13 -24.46
CA ASN A 426 30.08 19.05 -25.45
C ASN A 426 30.00 17.64 -24.85
N GLU A 427 30.14 17.48 -23.54
CA GLU A 427 30.06 16.20 -22.84
C GLU A 427 28.68 15.97 -22.20
N LEU A 428 27.91 17.03 -21.95
CA LEU A 428 26.68 17.00 -21.14
C LEU A 428 25.66 15.96 -21.62
N GLU A 429 25.24 16.01 -22.88
CA GLU A 429 24.19 15.11 -23.41
C GLU A 429 24.62 13.64 -23.40
N LYS A 430 25.86 13.39 -23.83
CA LYS A 430 26.43 12.04 -23.93
C LYS A 430 26.59 11.40 -22.55
N VAL A 431 27.15 12.14 -21.59
CA VAL A 431 27.37 11.61 -20.24
C VAL A 431 26.06 11.48 -19.48
N ASN A 432 25.12 12.41 -19.65
CA ASN A 432 23.78 12.29 -19.06
C ASN A 432 23.06 11.02 -19.55
N SER A 433 23.18 10.68 -20.84
CA SER A 433 22.64 9.42 -21.38
C SER A 433 23.27 8.18 -20.73
N TYR A 434 24.60 8.21 -20.48
CA TYR A 434 25.29 7.15 -19.77
C TYR A 434 24.86 7.03 -18.30
N MET A 435 24.64 8.17 -17.63
CA MET A 435 24.16 8.23 -16.25
C MET A 435 22.79 7.56 -16.13
N PHE A 436 21.81 7.93 -16.97
CA PHE A 436 20.49 7.30 -16.97
C PHE A 436 20.56 5.79 -17.24
N THR A 437 21.39 5.36 -18.19
CA THR A 437 21.63 3.93 -18.46
C THR A 437 22.21 3.22 -17.23
N ALA A 438 23.17 3.86 -16.55
CA ALA A 438 23.77 3.34 -15.33
C ALA A 438 22.75 3.19 -14.18
N LYS A 439 21.81 4.13 -14.07
CA LYS A 439 20.67 4.02 -13.13
C LYS A 439 19.75 2.85 -13.46
N ALA A 440 19.47 2.60 -14.75
CA ALA A 440 18.71 1.42 -15.17
C ALA A 440 19.45 0.12 -14.81
N VAL A 441 20.77 0.05 -15.03
CA VAL A 441 21.60 -1.11 -14.62
C VAL A 441 21.54 -1.32 -13.10
N GLY A 442 21.63 -0.23 -12.32
CA GLY A 442 21.40 -0.29 -10.88
C GLY A 442 20.03 -0.87 -10.55
N GLY A 443 18.98 -0.39 -11.23
CA GLY A 443 17.61 -0.92 -11.10
C GLY A 443 17.50 -2.41 -11.38
N ILE A 444 18.24 -2.93 -12.36
CA ILE A 444 18.30 -4.37 -12.68
C ILE A 444 18.96 -5.16 -11.54
N ILE A 445 20.08 -4.66 -11.03
CA ILE A 445 20.76 -5.28 -9.87
C ILE A 445 19.82 -5.30 -8.67
N GLY A 446 19.13 -4.19 -8.41
CA GLY A 446 18.21 -4.02 -7.31
C GLY A 446 16.95 -4.87 -7.41
N GLY A 447 16.32 -4.91 -8.58
CA GLY A 447 15.02 -5.56 -8.80
C GLY A 447 15.11 -7.05 -9.15
N ALA A 448 15.84 -7.38 -10.21
CA ALA A 448 16.02 -8.78 -10.62
C ALA A 448 17.12 -9.46 -9.80
N GLY A 449 18.29 -8.81 -9.67
CA GLY A 449 19.46 -9.40 -9.00
C GLY A 449 19.21 -9.74 -7.53
N LEU A 450 18.83 -8.75 -6.72
CA LEU A 450 18.50 -9.00 -5.30
C LEU A 450 17.21 -9.79 -5.13
N GLY A 451 16.23 -9.64 -6.04
CA GLY A 451 14.98 -10.41 -6.04
C GLY A 451 15.19 -11.91 -6.15
N THR A 452 16.03 -12.38 -7.08
CA THR A 452 16.38 -13.80 -7.19
C THR A 452 17.12 -14.33 -5.95
N ILE A 453 17.88 -13.47 -5.27
CA ILE A 453 18.69 -13.87 -4.11
C ILE A 453 17.82 -14.07 -2.85
N ILE A 454 16.65 -13.44 -2.74
CA ILE A 454 15.74 -13.57 -1.58
C ILE A 454 15.44 -15.03 -1.24
N GLY A 455 15.14 -15.86 -2.25
CA GLY A 455 14.82 -17.28 -2.02
C GLY A 455 15.94 -18.08 -1.34
N PHE A 456 17.18 -17.59 -1.39
CA PHE A 456 18.34 -18.24 -0.79
C PHE A 456 18.77 -17.66 0.57
N VAL A 457 18.70 -16.33 0.73
CA VAL A 457 19.26 -15.63 1.90
C VAL A 457 18.20 -14.91 2.74
N GLY A 458 16.93 -14.95 2.32
CA GLY A 458 15.83 -14.19 2.89
C GLY A 458 15.92 -12.68 2.64
N ILE A 459 14.86 -11.96 2.99
CA ILE A 459 14.77 -10.51 2.77
C ILE A 459 15.85 -9.72 3.52
N LYS A 460 16.18 -10.12 4.76
CA LYS A 460 17.26 -9.49 5.54
C LYS A 460 18.62 -9.69 4.89
N GLY A 461 18.87 -10.84 4.28
CA GLY A 461 20.10 -11.09 3.53
C GLY A 461 20.20 -10.18 2.30
N ALA A 462 19.09 -9.97 1.58
CA ALA A 462 19.05 -9.05 0.44
C ALA A 462 19.27 -7.58 0.86
N ILE A 463 18.74 -7.14 2.00
CA ILE A 463 19.02 -5.82 2.60
C ILE A 463 20.50 -5.72 3.00
N PHE A 464 21.04 -6.75 3.65
CA PHE A 464 22.44 -6.78 4.09
C PHE A 464 23.41 -6.68 2.92
N LEU A 465 23.13 -7.36 1.79
CA LEU A 465 23.97 -7.32 0.59
C LEU A 465 24.06 -5.94 -0.06
N GLN A 466 23.09 -5.05 0.14
CA GLN A 466 23.13 -3.69 -0.39
C GLN A 466 24.21 -2.83 0.29
N ILE A 467 24.49 -3.08 1.58
CA ILE A 467 25.48 -2.33 2.36
C ILE A 467 26.88 -2.39 1.74
N PRO A 468 27.51 -3.57 1.52
CA PRO A 468 28.83 -3.64 0.90
C PRO A 468 28.84 -3.10 -0.52
N ILE A 469 27.75 -3.23 -1.29
CA ILE A 469 27.65 -2.66 -2.64
C ILE A 469 27.72 -1.13 -2.58
N LEU A 470 26.93 -0.50 -1.71
CA LEU A 470 26.95 0.96 -1.51
C LEU A 470 28.30 1.43 -0.96
N VAL A 471 28.94 0.67 -0.05
CA VAL A 471 30.28 0.99 0.44
C VAL A 471 31.29 0.97 -0.71
N ILE A 472 31.27 -0.04 -1.57
CA ILE A 472 32.16 -0.13 -2.74
C ILE A 472 31.95 1.06 -3.67
N ILE A 473 30.70 1.43 -3.94
CA ILE A 473 30.39 2.60 -4.77
C ILE A 473 30.85 3.88 -4.08
N MET A 474 30.71 3.99 -2.76
CA MET A 474 31.16 5.13 -1.96
C MET A 474 32.67 5.33 -1.98
N LEU A 475 33.46 4.29 -2.23
CA LEU A 475 34.91 4.43 -2.41
C LEU A 475 35.25 5.32 -3.62
N VAL A 476 34.41 5.36 -4.66
CA VAL A 476 34.65 6.15 -5.87
C VAL A 476 34.69 7.66 -5.55
N PRO A 477 33.62 8.31 -5.02
CA PRO A 477 33.68 9.71 -4.62
C PRO A 477 34.62 9.92 -3.41
N LEU A 478 34.86 8.91 -2.57
CA LEU A 478 35.80 9.06 -1.44
C LEU A 478 37.24 9.26 -1.91
N PHE A 479 37.68 8.57 -2.96
CA PHE A 479 39.05 8.66 -3.47
C PHE A 479 39.26 9.64 -4.63
N MET A 480 38.18 10.14 -5.24
CA MET A 480 38.23 11.21 -6.26
C MET A 480 38.10 12.59 -5.63
N THR A 481 38.69 13.61 -6.26
CA THR A 481 38.48 15.04 -5.92
C THR A 481 37.86 15.77 -7.10
N GLU A 482 37.07 16.82 -6.84
CA GLU A 482 36.41 17.58 -7.91
C GLU A 482 37.45 18.38 -8.69
N ARG A 483 38.29 19.13 -7.94
CA ARG A 483 39.30 20.04 -8.48
C ARG A 483 40.71 19.68 -8.01
N PRO A 484 41.76 20.09 -8.76
CA PRO A 484 43.14 20.01 -8.29
C PRO A 484 43.34 20.81 -6.99
N GLY A 485 44.05 20.24 -6.02
CA GLY A 485 44.37 20.91 -4.74
C GLY A 485 43.33 20.74 -3.63
N GLU A 486 42.18 20.11 -3.89
CA GLU A 486 41.19 19.82 -2.85
C GLU A 486 41.66 18.70 -1.89
N LYS A 487 41.21 18.76 -0.64
CA LYS A 487 41.45 17.74 0.36
C LYS A 487 40.66 16.47 0.06
N ARG A 488 41.36 15.33 0.07
CA ARG A 488 40.70 14.02 0.03
C ARG A 488 40.01 13.71 1.36
N PHE A 489 40.62 14.05 2.49
CA PHE A 489 40.06 13.76 3.81
C PHE A 489 40.06 15.02 4.69
N PRO A 490 39.14 15.16 5.65
CA PRO A 490 39.10 16.32 6.55
C PRO A 490 40.42 16.58 7.28
N TRP A 491 41.15 15.50 7.59
CA TRP A 491 42.43 15.50 8.30
C TRP A 491 43.67 15.53 7.39
N SER A 492 43.54 15.68 6.07
CA SER A 492 44.70 15.86 5.19
C SER A 492 45.28 17.28 5.29
N GLU A 493 46.58 17.43 5.08
CA GLU A 493 47.25 18.73 5.02
C GLU A 493 46.62 19.62 3.94
N ASP A 494 46.58 20.94 4.19
CA ASP A 494 46.13 21.91 3.19
C ASP A 494 47.13 21.95 2.02
N SER A 495 46.61 21.96 0.78
CA SER A 495 47.46 22.10 -0.39
C SER A 495 47.97 23.54 -0.51
N GLU A 496 49.14 23.74 -1.12
CA GLU A 496 49.72 25.07 -1.36
C GLU A 496 48.97 25.87 -2.44
N ILE A 497 48.03 25.24 -3.15
CA ILE A 497 47.25 25.86 -4.22
C ILE A 497 46.15 26.73 -3.60
N GLN A 498 46.24 28.05 -3.80
CA GLN A 498 45.14 28.96 -3.45
C GLN A 498 43.93 28.62 -4.32
N LEU A 499 42.92 28.00 -3.72
CA LEU A 499 41.58 27.92 -4.32
C LEU A 499 41.08 29.35 -4.48
N HIS A 500 41.14 29.88 -5.70
CA HIS A 500 40.39 31.09 -6.03
C HIS A 500 38.91 30.78 -5.80
N GLU A 501 38.33 31.37 -4.76
CA GLU A 501 36.88 31.57 -4.71
C GLU A 501 36.55 32.45 -5.90
N GLU A 502 36.23 31.85 -7.04
CA GLU A 502 35.42 32.53 -8.05
C GLU A 502 34.18 33.01 -7.30
N VAL A 503 34.11 34.32 -7.12
CA VAL A 503 32.92 35.00 -6.64
C VAL A 503 31.90 34.81 -7.75
N ASP A 504 31.25 33.64 -7.76
CA ASP A 504 30.01 33.42 -8.51
C ASP A 504 29.14 34.64 -8.17
N GLU A 505 28.77 35.42 -9.18
CA GLU A 505 27.79 36.49 -9.05
C GLU A 505 26.55 35.86 -8.39
N LYS A 506 26.44 36.01 -7.06
CA LYS A 506 25.30 35.54 -6.30
C LYS A 506 24.10 36.33 -6.78
N ARG A 507 23.40 35.82 -7.80
CA ARG A 507 22.07 36.28 -8.14
C ARG A 507 21.26 36.25 -6.85
N ASP A 508 20.63 37.37 -6.53
CA ASP A 508 19.80 37.43 -5.34
C ASP A 508 18.71 36.35 -5.46
N ILE A 509 18.46 35.60 -4.39
CA ILE A 509 17.43 34.56 -4.35
C ILE A 509 16.07 35.16 -4.77
N LYS A 510 15.86 36.45 -4.47
CA LYS A 510 14.68 37.20 -4.90
C LYS A 510 14.55 37.28 -6.43
N ASP A 511 15.65 37.49 -7.14
CA ASP A 511 15.67 37.59 -8.61
C ASP A 511 15.42 36.22 -9.24
N ILE A 512 16.02 35.16 -8.69
CA ILE A 512 15.76 33.78 -9.12
C ILE A 512 14.28 33.41 -8.93
N ILE A 513 13.69 33.70 -7.76
CA ILE A 513 12.27 33.44 -7.51
C ILE A 513 11.38 34.24 -8.47
N SER A 514 11.74 35.48 -8.78
CA SER A 514 11.01 36.32 -9.74
C SER A 514 11.06 35.74 -11.16
N ASP A 515 12.24 35.29 -11.60
CA ASP A 515 12.44 34.69 -12.91
C ASP A 515 11.68 33.36 -13.03
N VAL A 516 11.71 32.51 -12.00
CA VAL A 516 10.95 31.25 -11.93
C VAL A 516 9.45 31.51 -11.99
N LYS A 517 8.94 32.51 -11.25
CA LYS A 517 7.53 32.92 -11.33
C LYS A 517 7.15 33.39 -12.73
N THR A 518 8.05 34.11 -13.39
CA THR A 518 7.84 34.58 -14.76
C THR A 518 7.79 33.39 -15.73
N ALA A 519 8.71 32.43 -15.63
CA ALA A 519 8.71 31.23 -16.46
C ALA A 519 7.40 30.42 -16.32
N PHE A 520 6.95 30.15 -15.09
CA PHE A 520 5.70 29.44 -14.83
C PHE A 520 4.42 30.28 -15.04
N SER A 521 4.55 31.57 -15.40
CA SER A 521 3.40 32.40 -15.78
C SER A 521 2.91 32.12 -17.20
N LEU A 522 3.78 31.57 -18.05
CA LEU A 522 3.45 31.19 -19.42
C LEU A 522 2.45 30.04 -19.47
N ARG A 523 1.58 30.04 -20.49
CA ARG A 523 0.51 29.05 -20.59
C ARG A 523 1.08 27.65 -20.83
N SER A 524 2.06 27.52 -21.72
CA SER A 524 2.70 26.24 -22.03
C SER A 524 3.49 25.68 -20.86
N ALA A 525 4.09 26.54 -20.02
CA ALA A 525 4.72 26.10 -18.78
C ALA A 525 3.70 25.54 -17.77
N GLN A 526 2.54 26.19 -17.61
CA GLN A 526 1.45 25.68 -16.77
C GLN A 526 0.86 24.37 -17.29
N LEU A 527 0.70 24.25 -18.62
CA LEU A 527 0.29 23.00 -19.25
C LEU A 527 1.36 21.91 -19.13
N GLY A 528 2.64 22.28 -19.07
CA GLY A 528 3.74 21.36 -18.75
C GLY A 528 3.64 20.78 -17.34
N ILE A 529 3.24 21.59 -16.35
CA ILE A 529 2.89 21.08 -15.01
C ILE A 529 1.72 20.10 -15.12
N GLY A 530 0.67 20.45 -15.86
CA GLY A 530 -0.48 19.58 -16.08
C GLY A 530 -0.09 18.25 -16.72
N LEU A 531 0.75 18.26 -17.75
CA LEU A 531 1.25 17.06 -18.43
C LEU A 531 2.08 16.19 -17.48
N SER A 532 2.93 16.84 -16.68
CA SER A 532 3.73 16.16 -15.66
C SER A 532 2.86 15.47 -14.61
N LEU A 533 1.75 16.10 -14.19
CA LEU A 533 0.83 15.56 -13.18
C LEU A 533 -0.06 14.42 -13.68
N VAL A 534 -0.29 14.30 -14.99
CA VAL A 534 -1.09 13.20 -15.56
C VAL A 534 -0.26 12.03 -16.04
N MET A 535 1.06 12.18 -16.13
CA MET A 535 1.95 11.17 -16.70
C MET A 535 1.84 9.84 -15.95
N SER A 536 2.00 9.82 -14.65
CA SER A 536 2.12 8.59 -13.87
C SER A 536 0.83 8.18 -13.16
N LEU A 537 -0.34 8.66 -13.59
CA LEU A 537 -1.62 8.31 -12.94
C LEU A 537 -1.96 6.83 -13.04
N SER A 538 -1.57 6.15 -14.13
CA SER A 538 -1.74 4.69 -14.30
C SER A 538 -0.81 3.86 -13.39
N PHE A 539 0.10 4.49 -12.64
CA PHE A 539 1.02 3.78 -11.74
C PHE A 539 0.32 3.13 -10.56
N PHE A 540 -0.98 3.36 -10.36
CA PHE A 540 -1.80 2.60 -9.43
C PHE A 540 -1.76 1.08 -9.71
N LEU A 541 -1.49 0.67 -10.96
CA LEU A 541 -1.29 -0.73 -11.31
C LEU A 541 0.01 -1.33 -10.76
N ILE A 542 1.04 -0.53 -10.48
CA ILE A 542 2.36 -1.04 -10.02
C ILE A 542 2.27 -1.92 -8.76
N PRO A 543 1.54 -1.54 -7.70
CA PRO A 543 1.28 -2.41 -6.54
C PRO A 543 0.26 -3.53 -6.80
N VAL A 544 -0.56 -3.43 -7.86
CA VAL A 544 -1.54 -4.46 -8.25
C VAL A 544 -0.90 -5.61 -9.03
N LEU A 545 0.06 -5.31 -9.91
CA LEU A 545 0.68 -6.29 -10.79
C LEU A 545 1.31 -7.50 -10.06
N PRO A 546 2.02 -7.36 -8.93
CA PRO A 546 2.54 -8.50 -8.19
C PRO A 546 1.43 -9.44 -7.69
N LEU A 547 0.28 -8.88 -7.25
CA LEU A 547 -0.88 -9.68 -6.83
C LEU A 547 -1.42 -10.47 -8.02
N LEU A 548 -1.65 -9.80 -9.16
CA LEU A 548 -2.11 -10.46 -10.38
C LEU A 548 -1.17 -11.57 -10.85
N PHE A 549 0.12 -11.26 -11.02
CA PHE A 549 1.05 -12.20 -11.63
C PHE A 549 1.43 -13.34 -10.69
N VAL A 550 1.77 -13.03 -9.45
CA VAL A 550 2.32 -14.02 -8.52
C VAL A 550 1.21 -14.80 -7.83
N ARG A 551 0.16 -14.13 -7.35
CA ARG A 551 -0.91 -14.79 -6.58
C ARG A 551 -1.99 -15.39 -7.48
N GLU A 552 -2.54 -14.62 -8.41
CA GLU A 552 -3.66 -15.08 -9.24
C GLU A 552 -3.20 -16.00 -10.38
N LEU A 553 -2.16 -15.57 -11.11
CA LEU A 553 -1.65 -16.32 -12.26
C LEU A 553 -0.59 -17.36 -11.87
N GLY A 554 -0.20 -17.42 -10.60
CA GLY A 554 0.71 -18.44 -10.06
C GLY A 554 2.16 -18.33 -10.58
N TRP A 555 2.59 -17.15 -11.05
CA TRP A 555 3.99 -16.97 -11.44
C TRP A 555 4.91 -17.07 -10.23
N SER A 556 6.12 -17.58 -10.44
CA SER A 556 7.12 -17.53 -9.38
C SER A 556 7.59 -16.10 -9.10
N GLU A 557 7.92 -15.80 -7.84
CA GLU A 557 8.52 -14.50 -7.45
C GLU A 557 9.78 -14.19 -8.27
N GLU A 558 10.61 -15.19 -8.49
CA GLU A 558 11.83 -15.07 -9.29
C GLU A 558 11.50 -14.65 -10.73
N GLN A 559 10.52 -15.31 -11.35
CA GLN A 559 10.08 -14.98 -12.71
C GLN A 559 9.50 -13.57 -12.81
N PHE A 560 8.65 -13.17 -11.86
CA PHE A 560 8.09 -11.82 -11.84
C PHE A 560 9.18 -10.76 -11.63
N ASN A 561 10.07 -10.96 -10.65
CA ASN A 561 11.17 -10.04 -10.36
C ASN A 561 12.18 -9.96 -11.52
N ALA A 562 12.52 -11.08 -12.15
CA ALA A 562 13.37 -11.10 -13.35
C ALA A 562 12.72 -10.39 -14.54
N THR A 563 11.39 -10.50 -14.68
CA THR A 563 10.63 -9.82 -15.74
C THR A 563 10.55 -8.32 -15.46
N LYS A 564 9.92 -7.91 -14.36
CA LYS A 564 9.69 -6.51 -13.98
C LYS A 564 11.00 -5.75 -13.74
N GLY A 565 11.92 -6.36 -13.00
CA GLY A 565 13.20 -5.76 -12.61
C GLY A 565 14.30 -5.95 -13.65
N GLY A 566 14.18 -6.88 -14.60
CA GLY A 566 15.21 -7.16 -15.60
C GLY A 566 14.74 -6.82 -17.01
N LEU A 567 13.93 -7.70 -17.59
CA LEU A 567 13.47 -7.60 -18.98
C LEU A 567 12.78 -6.27 -19.27
N ILE A 568 11.84 -5.85 -18.42
CA ILE A 568 11.06 -4.63 -18.62
C ILE A 568 11.93 -3.38 -18.58
N LEU A 569 12.98 -3.33 -17.76
CA LEU A 569 13.94 -2.21 -17.77
C LEU A 569 14.76 -2.16 -19.07
N ILE A 570 15.18 -3.31 -19.60
CA ILE A 570 15.86 -3.39 -20.91
C ILE A 570 14.92 -2.91 -22.02
N VAL A 571 13.68 -3.39 -22.02
CA VAL A 571 12.64 -2.98 -22.99
C VAL A 571 12.36 -1.49 -22.89
N THR A 572 12.35 -0.93 -21.68
CA THR A 572 12.20 0.53 -21.45
C THR A 572 13.33 1.31 -22.13
N MET A 573 14.59 0.87 -21.99
CA MET A 573 15.73 1.53 -22.65
C MET A 573 15.62 1.48 -24.18
N ILE A 574 15.23 0.33 -24.73
CA ILE A 574 14.98 0.17 -26.18
C ILE A 574 13.85 1.11 -26.61
N GLY A 575 12.78 1.21 -25.82
CA GLY A 575 11.66 2.13 -26.07
C GLY A 575 12.09 3.60 -26.05
N TYR A 576 12.99 4.00 -25.15
CA TYR A 576 13.57 5.35 -25.17
C TYR A 576 14.37 5.62 -26.44
N MET A 577 15.20 4.67 -26.89
CA MET A 577 15.96 4.81 -28.13
C MET A 577 15.05 4.93 -29.36
N ILE A 578 14.04 4.05 -29.46
CA ILE A 578 13.05 4.09 -30.54
C ILE A 578 12.27 5.41 -30.50
N GLY A 579 11.82 5.82 -29.31
CA GLY A 579 11.05 7.04 -29.10
C GLY A 579 11.83 8.30 -29.44
N GLY A 580 13.09 8.39 -29.04
CA GLY A 580 13.97 9.51 -29.39
C GLY A 580 14.21 9.60 -30.89
N GLN A 581 14.52 8.47 -31.55
CA GLN A 581 14.74 8.45 -33.00
C GLN A 581 13.48 8.82 -33.78
N LEU A 582 12.32 8.30 -33.39
CA LEU A 582 11.04 8.67 -34.01
C LEU A 582 10.67 10.12 -33.72
N GLY A 583 11.01 10.65 -32.54
CA GLY A 583 10.82 12.05 -32.18
C GLY A 583 11.61 13.00 -33.08
N LYS A 584 12.85 12.63 -33.42
CA LYS A 584 13.69 13.34 -34.41
C LYS A 584 13.12 13.29 -35.82
N GLN A 585 12.57 12.14 -36.23
CA GLN A 585 12.11 11.93 -37.59
C GLN A 585 10.71 12.52 -37.87
N PHE A 586 9.78 12.41 -36.92
CA PHE A 586 8.36 12.72 -37.12
C PHE A 586 7.84 13.86 -36.24
N GLY A 587 8.64 14.35 -35.29
CA GLY A 587 8.26 15.36 -34.31
C GLY A 587 7.82 14.76 -32.98
N GLY A 588 8.31 15.32 -31.87
CA GLY A 588 8.15 14.70 -30.56
C GLY A 588 6.72 14.71 -30.03
N LYS A 589 5.94 15.76 -30.30
CA LYS A 589 4.50 15.81 -29.94
C LYS A 589 3.70 14.72 -30.63
N LEU A 590 3.97 14.47 -31.91
CA LEU A 590 3.32 13.40 -32.66
C LEU A 590 3.60 12.04 -32.01
N VAL A 591 4.86 11.76 -31.66
CA VAL A 591 5.24 10.51 -30.99
C VAL A 591 4.57 10.35 -29.64
N ILE A 592 4.51 11.40 -28.81
CA ILE A 592 3.76 11.37 -27.53
C ILE A 592 2.32 10.92 -27.76
N ILE A 593 1.62 11.52 -28.72
CA ILE A 593 0.20 11.27 -28.96
C ILE A 593 -0.06 9.84 -29.45
N TYR A 594 0.69 9.40 -30.47
CA TYR A 594 0.50 8.06 -31.04
C TYR A 594 0.92 6.95 -30.09
N SER A 595 2.02 7.14 -29.36
CA SER A 595 2.48 6.16 -28.38
C SER A 595 1.58 6.11 -27.15
N ALA A 596 1.03 7.24 -26.67
CA ALA A 596 0.06 7.23 -25.58
C ALA A 596 -1.26 6.56 -26.00
N LEU A 597 -1.71 6.80 -27.24
CA LEU A 597 -2.87 6.09 -27.80
C LEU A 597 -2.61 4.58 -27.91
N ALA A 598 -1.41 4.19 -28.37
CA ALA A 598 -1.02 2.78 -28.45
C ALA A 598 -0.94 2.12 -27.07
N ALA A 599 -0.36 2.79 -26.07
CA ALA A 599 -0.31 2.31 -24.69
C ALA A 599 -1.72 2.11 -24.11
N ALA A 600 -2.60 3.11 -24.29
CA ALA A 600 -3.99 3.01 -23.85
C ALA A 600 -4.74 1.84 -24.51
N ILE A 601 -4.56 1.64 -25.82
CA ILE A 601 -5.12 0.49 -26.54
C ILE A 601 -4.56 -0.82 -26.01
N LEU A 602 -3.25 -0.90 -25.72
CA LEU A 602 -2.62 -2.10 -25.18
C LEU A 602 -3.17 -2.45 -23.79
N ASN A 603 -3.39 -1.47 -22.92
CA ASN A 603 -4.07 -1.68 -21.64
C ASN A 603 -5.51 -2.16 -21.81
N VAL A 604 -6.26 -1.57 -22.75
CA VAL A 604 -7.62 -2.05 -23.06
C VAL A 604 -7.61 -3.49 -23.57
N ILE A 605 -6.68 -3.82 -24.48
CA ILE A 605 -6.50 -5.20 -24.95
C ILE A 605 -6.15 -6.11 -23.77
N TRP A 606 -5.26 -5.69 -22.87
CA TRP A 606 -4.85 -6.45 -21.71
C TRP A 606 -6.06 -6.80 -20.83
N GLY A 607 -6.88 -5.80 -20.45
CA GLY A 607 -8.08 -6.02 -19.66
C GLY A 607 -9.12 -6.92 -20.36
N LEU A 608 -9.35 -6.75 -21.67
CA LEU A 608 -10.37 -7.51 -22.41
C LEU A 608 -9.95 -8.94 -22.78
N THR A 609 -8.72 -9.33 -22.51
CA THR A 609 -8.16 -10.64 -22.89
C THR A 609 -7.81 -11.49 -21.69
N GLU A 610 -8.55 -11.34 -20.60
CA GLU A 610 -8.46 -12.18 -19.40
C GLU A 610 -8.35 -13.70 -19.70
N PRO A 611 -9.12 -14.29 -20.64
CA PRO A 611 -8.99 -15.72 -20.96
C PRO A 611 -7.62 -16.13 -21.53
N LEU A 612 -6.80 -15.17 -21.98
CA LEU A 612 -5.45 -15.41 -22.51
C LEU A 612 -4.36 -15.26 -21.44
N TRP A 613 -4.69 -14.82 -20.22
CA TRP A 613 -3.70 -14.52 -19.17
C TRP A 613 -2.94 -15.75 -18.66
N GLY A 614 -3.52 -16.95 -18.81
CA GLY A 614 -2.82 -18.20 -18.51
C GLY A 614 -1.61 -18.49 -19.42
N SER A 615 -1.45 -17.75 -20.53
CA SER A 615 -0.28 -17.86 -21.41
C SER A 615 0.81 -16.88 -20.96
N GLU A 616 1.90 -17.40 -20.41
CA GLU A 616 3.06 -16.59 -19.99
C GLU A 616 3.59 -15.73 -21.15
N LEU A 617 3.70 -16.32 -22.35
CA LEU A 617 4.17 -15.61 -23.53
C LEU A 617 3.27 -14.42 -23.88
N PHE A 618 1.95 -14.57 -23.73
CA PHE A 618 1.00 -13.49 -23.98
C PHE A 618 1.22 -12.35 -22.99
N MET A 619 1.25 -12.66 -21.68
CA MET A 619 1.43 -11.68 -20.60
C MET A 619 2.77 -10.94 -20.71
N MET A 620 3.86 -11.65 -21.00
CA MET A 620 5.18 -11.03 -21.24
C MET A 620 5.16 -10.11 -22.47
N SER A 621 4.54 -10.56 -23.57
CA SER A 621 4.52 -9.81 -24.82
C SER A 621 3.72 -8.51 -24.70
N ILE A 622 2.53 -8.56 -24.10
CA ILE A 622 1.69 -7.38 -23.94
C ILE A 622 2.33 -6.37 -22.98
N TRP A 623 2.96 -6.84 -21.90
CA TRP A 623 3.70 -5.98 -20.97
C TRP A 623 4.88 -5.29 -21.65
N CYS A 624 5.67 -6.02 -22.45
CA CYS A 624 6.80 -5.45 -23.19
C CYS A 624 6.34 -4.41 -24.23
N LEU A 625 5.26 -4.69 -24.96
CA LEU A 625 4.69 -3.77 -25.94
C LEU A 625 4.19 -2.49 -25.28
N HIS A 626 3.43 -2.62 -24.18
CA HIS A 626 2.93 -1.48 -23.41
C HIS A 626 4.09 -0.63 -22.86
N THR A 627 5.07 -1.28 -22.24
CA THR A 627 6.27 -0.63 -21.70
C THR A 627 7.03 0.14 -22.78
N THR A 628 7.18 -0.44 -23.97
CA THR A 628 7.84 0.22 -25.10
C THR A 628 7.09 1.48 -25.51
N ALA A 629 5.77 1.39 -25.68
CA ALA A 629 4.93 2.54 -26.03
C ALA A 629 5.02 3.62 -24.95
N TRP A 630 4.94 3.25 -23.68
CA TRP A 630 5.01 4.19 -22.57
C TRP A 630 6.40 4.84 -22.43
N ALA A 631 7.48 4.10 -22.68
CA ALA A 631 8.83 4.65 -22.74
C ALA A 631 8.97 5.72 -23.82
N MET A 632 8.39 5.50 -25.01
CA MET A 632 8.38 6.50 -26.08
C MET A 632 7.64 7.79 -25.69
N VAL A 633 6.52 7.67 -24.94
CA VAL A 633 5.80 8.82 -24.36
C VAL A 633 6.70 9.58 -23.40
N ALA A 634 7.37 8.87 -22.49
CA ALA A 634 8.20 9.46 -21.46
C ALA A 634 9.40 10.25 -22.03
N ILE A 635 10.20 9.66 -22.93
CA ILE A 635 11.37 10.35 -23.49
C ILE A 635 10.99 11.63 -24.25
N ASN A 636 9.96 11.57 -25.10
CA ASN A 636 9.52 12.74 -25.85
C ASN A 636 8.87 13.80 -24.96
N THR A 637 8.24 13.40 -23.86
CA THR A 637 7.71 14.35 -22.88
C THR A 637 8.82 15.05 -22.12
N TYR A 638 9.91 14.35 -21.75
CA TYR A 638 11.09 15.00 -21.18
C TYR A 638 11.67 16.04 -22.14
N SER A 639 11.82 15.70 -23.42
CA SER A 639 12.28 16.65 -24.45
C SER A 639 11.30 17.83 -24.62
N LEU A 640 9.99 17.60 -24.54
CA LEU A 640 8.99 18.68 -24.59
C LEU A 640 9.11 19.61 -23.38
N MET A 641 9.30 19.06 -22.18
CA MET A 641 9.50 19.85 -20.95
C MET A 641 10.78 20.67 -21.00
N MET A 642 11.85 20.12 -21.57
CA MET A 642 13.08 20.88 -21.83
C MET A 642 12.83 22.02 -22.82
N LYS A 643 12.11 21.77 -23.92
CA LYS A 643 11.84 22.80 -24.94
C LYS A 643 11.01 23.99 -24.42
N VAL A 644 10.01 23.74 -23.56
CA VAL A 644 9.18 24.83 -22.98
C VAL A 644 9.85 25.53 -21.80
N THR A 645 11.04 25.09 -21.39
CA THR A 645 11.78 25.65 -20.26
C THR A 645 12.56 26.89 -20.68
N TRP A 646 12.55 27.94 -19.85
CA TRP A 646 13.30 29.17 -20.11
C TRP A 646 14.77 29.01 -19.70
N GLY A 647 15.70 29.26 -20.64
CA GLY A 647 17.13 29.06 -20.42
C GLY A 647 17.68 29.77 -19.18
N LYS A 648 17.21 30.97 -18.87
CA LYS A 648 17.66 31.75 -17.68
C LYS A 648 17.47 31.02 -16.34
N VAL A 649 16.44 30.19 -16.20
CA VAL A 649 16.10 29.43 -14.98
C VAL A 649 15.91 27.94 -15.26
N GLY A 650 16.55 27.45 -16.32
CA GLY A 650 16.17 26.18 -16.91
C GLY A 650 16.29 24.98 -15.97
N GLY A 651 17.38 24.91 -15.21
CA GLY A 651 17.60 23.83 -14.23
C GLY A 651 16.50 23.78 -13.16
N THR A 652 16.07 24.91 -12.62
CA THR A 652 15.01 24.96 -11.59
C THR A 652 13.65 24.62 -12.17
N GLN A 653 13.31 25.16 -13.34
CA GLN A 653 12.03 24.91 -13.99
C GLN A 653 11.89 23.44 -14.42
N PHE A 654 12.92 22.87 -15.05
CA PHE A 654 12.93 21.47 -15.46
C PHE A 654 12.86 20.51 -14.27
N THR A 655 13.62 20.79 -13.20
CA THR A 655 13.53 20.03 -11.94
C THR A 655 12.13 20.09 -11.36
N GLY A 656 11.44 21.23 -11.49
CA GLY A 656 10.03 21.38 -11.11
C GLY A 656 9.12 20.41 -11.86
N TYR A 657 9.26 20.26 -13.18
CA TYR A 657 8.48 19.27 -13.94
C TYR A 657 8.76 17.84 -13.48
N MET A 658 10.03 17.47 -13.31
CA MET A 658 10.39 16.13 -12.81
C MET A 658 9.82 15.85 -11.42
N ALA A 659 9.82 16.84 -10.52
CA ALA A 659 9.19 16.73 -9.21
C ALA A 659 7.67 16.53 -9.32
N MET A 660 7.01 17.21 -10.25
CA MET A 660 5.57 17.01 -10.51
C MET A 660 5.26 15.64 -11.12
N MET A 661 6.16 15.05 -11.91
CA MET A 661 6.02 13.68 -12.42
C MET A 661 6.14 12.64 -11.29
N ASN A 662 7.06 12.84 -10.35
CA ASN A 662 7.11 12.00 -9.14
C ASN A 662 5.85 12.18 -8.27
N LEU A 663 5.32 13.40 -8.19
CA LEU A 663 4.04 13.66 -7.51
C LEU A 663 2.88 12.97 -8.23
N SER A 664 2.88 12.92 -9.56
CA SER A 664 1.93 12.15 -10.36
C SER A 664 1.97 10.67 -9.99
N ALA A 665 3.16 10.09 -9.81
CA ALA A 665 3.32 8.70 -9.40
C ALA A 665 2.73 8.45 -8.01
N ILE A 666 2.95 9.37 -7.06
CA ILE A 666 2.34 9.31 -5.72
C ILE A 666 0.81 9.33 -5.81
N ILE A 667 0.25 10.25 -6.59
CA ILE A 667 -1.21 10.30 -6.82
C ILE A 667 -1.68 8.97 -7.43
N GLY A 668 -0.96 8.44 -8.42
CA GLY A 668 -1.19 7.12 -8.99
C GLY A 668 -1.23 6.03 -7.93
N TYR A 669 -0.21 5.88 -7.09
CA TYR A 669 -0.22 4.88 -6.01
C TYR A 669 -1.41 5.06 -5.06
N GLN A 670 -1.76 6.29 -4.70
CA GLN A 670 -2.92 6.55 -3.83
C GLN A 670 -4.28 6.22 -4.49
N LEU A 671 -4.33 6.05 -5.81
CA LEU A 671 -5.51 5.52 -6.51
C LEU A 671 -5.60 3.98 -6.43
N THR A 672 -4.55 3.29 -5.99
CA THR A 672 -4.56 1.82 -5.91
C THR A 672 -5.64 1.33 -4.97
N ASP A 673 -5.65 1.76 -3.70
CA ASP A 673 -6.62 1.28 -2.72
C ASP A 673 -8.09 1.51 -3.11
N PRO A 674 -8.53 2.73 -3.51
CA PRO A 674 -9.93 2.97 -3.88
C PRO A 674 -10.37 2.29 -5.19
N PHE A 675 -9.43 1.89 -6.05
CA PHE A 675 -9.74 1.15 -7.27
C PHE A 675 -9.66 -0.36 -7.04
N ALA A 676 -8.57 -0.82 -6.47
CA ALA A 676 -8.30 -2.23 -6.21
C ALA A 676 -9.30 -2.82 -5.23
N THR A 677 -9.82 -2.10 -4.24
CA THR A 677 -10.87 -2.65 -3.36
C THR A 677 -12.25 -2.78 -4.03
N ARG A 678 -12.43 -2.16 -5.20
CA ARG A 678 -13.76 -1.93 -5.79
C ARG A 678 -13.97 -2.60 -7.13
N PHE A 679 -12.92 -2.77 -7.91
CA PHE A 679 -12.99 -3.20 -9.30
C PHE A 679 -12.06 -4.36 -9.59
N ASP A 680 -12.47 -5.22 -10.51
CA ASP A 680 -11.72 -6.39 -10.97
C ASP A 680 -10.48 -6.03 -11.81
N TYR A 681 -9.54 -6.97 -11.96
CA TYR A 681 -8.31 -6.73 -12.73
C TYR A 681 -8.59 -6.24 -14.17
N PRO A 682 -9.53 -6.83 -14.95
CA PRO A 682 -9.92 -6.30 -16.25
C PRO A 682 -10.29 -4.82 -16.22
N THR A 683 -11.16 -4.40 -15.30
CA THR A 683 -11.58 -3.01 -15.15
C THR A 683 -10.41 -2.10 -14.75
N LEU A 684 -9.49 -2.56 -13.89
CA LEU A 684 -8.29 -1.79 -13.55
C LEU A 684 -7.44 -1.49 -14.79
N PHE A 685 -7.26 -2.43 -15.71
CA PHE A 685 -6.56 -2.15 -16.97
C PHE A 685 -7.34 -1.16 -17.87
N LEU A 686 -8.67 -1.21 -17.89
CA LEU A 686 -9.48 -0.22 -18.61
C LEU A 686 -9.33 1.19 -18.03
N LEU A 687 -9.32 1.31 -16.70
CA LEU A 687 -9.08 2.57 -15.99
C LEU A 687 -7.68 3.12 -16.27
N ALA A 688 -6.65 2.26 -16.27
CA ALA A 688 -5.29 2.65 -16.64
C ALA A 688 -5.24 3.19 -18.07
N GLY A 689 -5.85 2.49 -19.03
CA GLY A 689 -5.94 2.97 -20.42
C GLY A 689 -6.66 4.32 -20.52
N LEU A 690 -7.72 4.55 -19.76
CA LEU A 690 -8.42 5.83 -19.71
C LEU A 690 -7.49 6.95 -19.19
N LEU A 691 -6.79 6.73 -18.08
CA LEU A 691 -5.90 7.72 -17.48
C LEU A 691 -4.74 8.09 -18.42
N GLU A 692 -4.18 7.12 -19.14
CA GLU A 692 -3.12 7.35 -20.13
C GLU A 692 -3.56 8.28 -21.27
N THR A 693 -4.85 8.24 -21.67
CA THR A 693 -5.35 9.16 -22.70
C THR A 693 -5.36 10.63 -22.28
N PHE A 694 -5.29 10.95 -20.98
CA PHE A 694 -5.18 12.34 -20.53
C PHE A 694 -3.87 13.00 -20.96
N VAL A 695 -2.79 12.22 -21.12
CA VAL A 695 -1.52 12.70 -21.70
C VAL A 695 -1.76 13.32 -23.08
N ILE A 696 -2.58 12.68 -23.92
CA ILE A 696 -2.92 13.16 -25.27
C ILE A 696 -3.62 14.52 -25.19
N LEU A 697 -4.63 14.63 -24.32
CA LEU A 697 -5.44 15.83 -24.19
C LEU A 697 -4.60 17.04 -23.75
N VAL A 698 -3.66 16.84 -22.82
CA VAL A 698 -2.81 17.93 -22.31
C VAL A 698 -1.68 18.24 -23.28
N ALA A 699 -0.97 17.23 -23.80
CA ALA A 699 0.17 17.42 -24.68
C ALA A 699 -0.19 18.20 -25.95
N VAL A 700 -1.39 17.98 -26.51
CA VAL A 700 -1.82 18.70 -27.72
C VAL A 700 -1.91 20.21 -27.50
N MET A 701 -2.24 20.64 -26.28
CA MET A 701 -2.49 22.05 -25.96
C MET A 701 -1.22 22.87 -25.72
N ILE A 702 -0.07 22.21 -25.57
CA ILE A 702 1.23 22.86 -25.32
C ILE A 702 1.76 23.43 -26.64
N ASP A 703 2.14 24.72 -26.63
CA ASP A 703 2.86 25.39 -27.72
C ASP A 703 4.36 25.32 -27.39
N PRO A 704 5.16 24.45 -28.05
CA PRO A 704 6.57 24.26 -27.71
C PRO A 704 7.40 25.54 -27.84
N ASP A 705 6.99 26.48 -28.69
CA ASP A 705 7.76 27.67 -29.02
C ASP A 705 7.31 28.93 -28.24
N GLU A 706 6.30 28.82 -27.37
CA GLU A 706 5.78 29.97 -26.63
C GLU A 706 6.86 30.65 -25.78
N THR A 707 7.67 29.87 -25.08
CA THR A 707 8.74 30.38 -24.21
C THR A 707 9.77 31.17 -25.01
N ASN A 708 10.29 30.60 -26.11
CA ASN A 708 11.26 31.28 -26.97
C ASN A 708 10.68 32.55 -27.61
N ARG A 709 9.39 32.55 -27.96
CA ARG A 709 8.70 33.72 -28.55
C ARG A 709 8.45 34.84 -27.55
N THR A 710 8.19 34.52 -26.29
CA THR A 710 7.74 35.50 -25.26
C THR A 710 8.85 35.95 -24.32
N LEU A 711 9.81 35.06 -24.04
CA LEU A 711 10.97 35.28 -23.18
C LEU A 711 12.25 34.92 -23.96
N PRO A 712 12.63 35.72 -24.98
CA PRO A 712 13.85 35.45 -25.73
C PRO A 712 15.07 35.56 -24.82
N ASP A 713 15.94 34.55 -24.88
CA ASP A 713 17.25 34.63 -24.23
C ASP A 713 18.10 35.67 -24.98
N ASN A 714 18.71 36.61 -24.25
CA ASN A 714 19.52 37.70 -24.81
C ASN A 714 20.74 37.21 -25.64
N ASN A 715 20.99 35.90 -25.74
CA ASN A 715 22.07 35.29 -26.50
C ASN A 715 21.62 34.61 -27.81
N GLN A 716 20.32 34.57 -28.14
CA GLN A 716 19.85 34.07 -29.43
C GLN A 716 19.64 35.24 -30.41
N LEU A 717 20.45 35.27 -31.48
CA LEU A 717 20.24 36.19 -32.61
C LEU A 717 18.79 36.04 -33.14
N PRO A 718 18.13 37.15 -33.53
CA PRO A 718 16.73 37.09 -33.94
C PRO A 718 16.59 36.17 -35.17
N GLN A 719 15.73 35.15 -35.04
CA GLN A 719 15.32 34.35 -36.17
C GLN A 719 14.62 35.24 -37.22
N PRO A 720 14.87 35.05 -38.53
CA PRO A 720 14.16 35.80 -39.56
C PRO A 720 12.67 35.49 -39.44
N GLN A 721 11.84 36.53 -39.30
CA GLN A 721 10.40 36.37 -39.46
C GLN A 721 10.10 35.95 -40.91
N PRO A 722 9.08 35.09 -41.12
CA PRO A 722 8.69 34.63 -42.46
C PRO A 722 8.23 35.76 -43.38
#